data_AF-A0A2U1NPI1-F1
#
_entry.id   AF-A0A2U1NPI1-F1
#
_cell.length_a   1.000
_cell.length_b   1.000
_cell.length_c   1.000
_cell.angle_alpha   90.00
_cell.angle_beta   90.00
_cell.angle_gamma   90.00
#
_symmetry.space_group_name_H-M   'P 1'
#
loop_
_entity.id
_entity.type
_entity.pdbx_description
1 polymer ?
#
loop_
_entity_poly.entity_id
_entity_poly.type
_entity_poly.pdbx_seq_one_letter_code
_entity_poly.pdbx_strand_id
1 'polypeptide(L)'
;MANATNENNNPLLKEFDFPPFDSIDASHVRPGMRTLLKKLDSDLSELEKNVAPSWPKLVEPLEKMMDKLTVVWGAVNHLKAVKDTTELRSAIEEIQPEKVEFDLKLGQSKPIYEAFKAIRESPDWAGLSDAQKRIVESSIKEAVLSGVSLDDSKREEFNKIQQELTKLSQKFDENVLDATKKFEKLITDKKEIEGLPATSLGLAAQTASSKGHENATAENGPWMITLDAPSFMSVMQHAKNRALREEIYRAYISRASSGELDNTPIIEQILKLRSEKAKLLGYNNYAEVSMATKMATVSKAEELLEKLRSASWNAAVQDMEDLRQFAKSQGAPEADELTHWDTTFWSERLRESKYEINEEELRPYFSLPKVMEGLFSLVKMLFGIDVEAADGIAPVWNADVRFYRIKDSAGKPISYFYFDPYSRPAEKRGGAWMDEVVARSRILSDDKTSVRLPVAHMVCNQMPPVGDKPSLMTFREVETVFHEFGHALQHMLTKQDEGLVAGIRGIEWDAVELPSQFMENWCYHRDTLMSIAKHYETGECLPEEIYQKLLAARTFRAGSLSIRQLKFATVDLELHSKYVPGGSESIYDVDRRVSEKTQVIPPLPEDRFLCSFSHIFAGGYAAGYYSYKWAEVLSADAFSAFEDAGLHDDKAVRETGHRFRETILALGGGKDPLEVFVEFRGREPSPEPLLRHNGLNFGRLVSHRQSESSTALTMTRFVLIVLIVLCSFQSNVRCSSVGSSTKQLRFNRKKGEFKILQVADMHYADGRKTPCEDVLPEQFAHCTDLNTSIFLIRMIQAEKPDLIVFTGDNIFGHDATDAAASMNAAFAPAIASGIPWAAVLGNHDQQSTLRREGVMKYIVGMKHTMSQLNPEGFDVIDGFGNYNLEVHGVEGSSFMNKSILNLYFLDSGDYSTVPSIRGYGWIKASQQFWFQQTSKKLQNSFKAPGLAYFHIPLPEYAKLDSSSFTGVKQEAGISSASVNSGFFSTIAGSGDVKAVFTGHDHLNDFCGNLTGIHLCYAGGFGYHAYGKAGWSRRARVVVVSLEKGSRGDWGAVKSIKTWKRLDDKNLTAIDGQVLWMES
;
A
#
# COMPACT_ATOMS: atom_id res chain seq x y z
N MET A 1 -13.08 32.73 52.88
CA MET A 1 -12.30 31.65 53.51
C MET A 1 -12.84 30.34 52.99
N ALA A 2 -12.28 29.84 51.89
CA ALA A 2 -12.59 28.54 51.31
C ALA A 2 -11.40 27.62 51.61
N ASN A 3 -11.70 26.39 52.02
CA ASN A 3 -10.77 25.41 52.56
C ASN A 3 -9.47 25.30 51.75
N ALA A 4 -8.36 25.62 52.40
CA ALA A 4 -7.06 25.07 52.04
C ALA A 4 -7.17 23.55 52.17
N THR A 5 -7.48 22.87 51.08
CA THR A 5 -7.23 21.43 50.94
C THR A 5 -5.76 21.23 51.30
N ASN A 6 -5.52 20.45 52.35
CA ASN A 6 -4.21 20.16 52.90
C ASN A 6 -3.24 19.83 51.75
N GLU A 7 -2.27 20.72 51.44
CA GLU A 7 -1.43 20.63 50.23
C GLU A 7 -0.74 19.24 50.09
N ASN A 8 -0.49 18.57 51.22
CA ASN A 8 0.07 17.21 51.28
C ASN A 8 -0.86 16.08 50.78
N ASN A 9 -2.15 16.33 50.51
CA ASN A 9 -3.11 15.31 50.08
C ASN A 9 -3.52 15.40 48.61
N ASN A 10 -2.97 16.35 47.83
CA ASN A 10 -3.28 16.49 46.41
C ASN A 10 -2.86 15.23 45.62
N PRO A 11 -3.76 14.61 44.80
CA PRO A 11 -3.44 13.40 44.06
C PRO A 11 -2.28 13.56 43.06
N LEU A 12 -2.05 14.77 42.53
CA LEU A 12 -0.97 15.07 41.59
C LEU A 12 0.44 15.05 42.24
N LEU A 13 0.52 15.13 43.57
CA LEU A 13 1.79 15.21 44.31
C LEU A 13 2.19 13.89 44.96
N LYS A 14 1.31 12.89 44.96
CA LYS A 14 1.58 11.57 45.53
C LYS A 14 2.44 10.76 44.58
N GLU A 15 3.28 9.90 45.13
CA GLU A 15 3.92 8.84 44.36
C GLU A 15 2.85 7.78 44.01
N PHE A 16 2.82 7.34 42.75
CA PHE A 16 1.85 6.38 42.25
C PHE A 16 2.48 5.46 41.20
N ASP A 17 2.05 4.20 41.17
CA ASP A 17 2.42 3.25 40.10
C ASP A 17 1.65 3.55 38.81
N PHE A 18 0.39 3.97 38.95
CA PHE A 18 -0.50 4.38 37.86
C PHE A 18 -1.15 5.72 38.22
N PRO A 19 -1.29 6.67 37.28
CA PRO A 19 -1.89 7.96 37.60
C PRO A 19 -3.30 7.81 38.18
N PRO A 20 -3.66 8.58 39.22
CA PRO A 20 -4.92 8.43 39.94
C PRO A 20 -6.08 9.15 39.21
N PHE A 21 -6.34 8.75 37.96
CA PHE A 21 -7.30 9.38 37.04
C PHE A 21 -8.74 9.48 37.55
N ASP A 22 -9.13 8.62 38.49
CA ASP A 22 -10.44 8.61 39.13
C ASP A 22 -10.61 9.72 40.19
N SER A 23 -9.50 10.30 40.67
CA SER A 23 -9.47 11.28 41.76
C SER A 23 -8.93 12.65 41.37
N ILE A 24 -8.35 12.79 40.17
CA ILE A 24 -7.90 14.09 39.64
C ILE A 24 -9.12 14.85 39.08
N ASP A 25 -9.20 16.13 39.44
CA ASP A 25 -10.18 17.07 38.90
C ASP A 25 -9.56 18.48 38.77
N ALA A 26 -10.32 19.42 38.21
CA ALA A 26 -9.86 20.79 37.96
C ALA A 26 -9.37 21.53 39.21
N SER A 27 -9.92 21.23 40.40
CA SER A 27 -9.55 21.88 41.65
C SER A 27 -8.17 21.47 42.15
N HIS A 28 -7.70 20.29 41.74
CA HIS A 28 -6.37 19.78 42.07
C HIS A 28 -5.24 20.39 41.22
N VAL A 29 -5.54 20.81 39.98
CA VAL A 29 -4.54 21.24 39.00
C VAL A 29 -3.74 22.45 39.49
N ARG A 30 -4.42 23.55 39.86
CA ARG A 30 -3.75 24.79 40.31
C ARG A 30 -2.80 24.58 41.51
N PRO A 31 -3.27 24.06 42.67
CA PRO A 31 -2.40 23.86 43.81
C PRO A 31 -1.33 22.78 43.54
N GLY A 32 -1.69 21.67 42.88
CA GLY A 32 -0.76 20.57 42.63
C GLY A 32 0.39 20.98 41.73
N MET A 33 0.09 21.64 40.60
CA MET A 33 1.12 22.07 39.67
C MET A 33 2.01 23.18 40.24
N ARG A 34 1.47 24.17 40.96
CA ARG A 34 2.29 25.21 41.59
C ARG A 34 3.27 24.65 42.61
N THR A 35 2.80 23.72 43.46
CA THR A 35 3.68 23.05 44.43
C THR A 35 4.74 22.18 43.72
N LEU A 36 4.35 21.46 42.66
CA LEU A 36 5.29 20.67 41.86
C LEU A 36 6.36 21.55 41.21
N LEU A 37 5.97 22.61 40.49
CA LEU A 37 6.89 23.52 39.80
C LEU A 37 7.85 24.19 40.79
N LYS A 38 7.37 24.64 41.96
CA LYS A 38 8.23 25.20 43.01
C LYS A 38 9.27 24.19 43.51
N LYS A 39 8.88 22.92 43.66
CA LYS A 39 9.82 21.85 44.04
C LYS A 39 10.85 21.62 42.93
N LEU A 40 10.41 21.47 41.68
CA LEU A 40 11.30 21.24 40.54
C LEU A 40 12.25 22.41 40.32
N ASP A 41 11.85 23.64 40.60
CA ASP A 41 12.71 24.83 40.54
C ASP A 41 13.86 24.77 41.56
N SER A 42 13.55 24.27 42.77
CA SER A 42 14.54 24.04 43.82
C SER A 42 15.49 22.89 43.44
N ASP A 43 14.94 21.80 42.91
CA ASP A 43 15.72 20.64 42.45
C ASP A 43 16.65 21.00 41.28
N LEU A 44 16.18 21.85 40.35
CA LEU A 44 16.98 22.38 39.24
C LEU A 44 18.15 23.24 39.75
N SER A 45 17.88 24.14 40.70
CA SER A 45 18.91 24.98 41.31
C SER A 45 19.99 24.14 42.04
N GLU A 46 19.58 23.04 42.69
CA GLU A 46 20.50 22.09 43.31
C GLU A 46 21.31 21.31 42.28
N LEU A 47 20.69 20.88 41.18
CA LEU A 47 21.39 20.23 40.07
C LEU A 47 22.43 21.18 39.47
N GLU A 48 22.07 22.40 39.09
CA GLU A 48 22.98 23.38 38.49
C GLU A 48 24.19 23.68 39.38
N LYS A 49 24.00 23.73 40.70
CA LYS A 49 25.08 23.97 41.67
C LYS A 49 26.07 22.81 41.77
N ASN A 50 25.59 21.57 41.60
CA ASN A 50 26.36 20.36 41.82
C ASN A 50 26.66 19.58 40.53
N VAL A 51 26.33 20.16 39.37
CA VAL A 51 26.42 19.49 38.08
C VAL A 51 27.87 19.10 37.78
N ALA A 52 28.05 17.89 37.28
CA ALA A 52 29.32 17.39 36.76
C ALA A 52 29.04 16.52 35.52
N PRO A 53 29.98 16.43 34.55
CA PRO A 53 29.79 15.69 33.30
C PRO A 53 29.84 14.17 33.51
N SER A 54 28.85 13.64 34.23
CA SER A 54 28.71 12.22 34.55
C SER A 54 27.23 11.88 34.74
N TRP A 55 26.83 10.64 34.46
CA TRP A 55 25.43 10.20 34.58
C TRP A 55 24.78 10.54 35.93
N PRO A 56 25.38 10.19 37.09
CA PRO A 56 24.75 10.42 38.40
C PRO A 56 24.63 11.89 38.83
N LYS A 57 25.39 12.79 38.20
CA LYS A 57 25.43 14.22 38.54
C LYS A 57 24.82 15.12 37.46
N LEU A 58 24.32 14.55 36.37
CA LEU A 58 23.70 15.28 35.27
C LEU A 58 22.41 14.57 34.84
N VAL A 59 22.54 13.40 34.23
CA VAL A 59 21.42 12.73 33.53
C VAL A 59 20.41 12.14 34.50
N GLU A 60 20.85 11.45 35.55
CA GLU A 60 19.94 10.85 36.54
C GLU A 60 19.06 11.89 37.27
N PRO A 61 19.61 12.98 37.85
CA PRO A 61 18.77 14.01 38.47
C PRO A 61 17.91 14.76 37.44
N LEU A 62 18.41 14.96 36.21
CA LEU A 62 17.63 15.58 35.13
C LEU A 62 16.42 14.71 34.74
N GLU A 63 16.62 13.42 34.52
CA GLU A 63 15.54 12.48 34.16
C GLU A 63 14.47 12.45 35.25
N LYS A 64 14.86 12.44 36.53
CA LYS A 64 13.88 12.47 37.65
C LYS A 64 13.00 13.72 37.63
N MET A 65 13.57 14.88 37.34
CA MET A 65 12.80 16.14 37.26
C MET A 65 11.90 16.16 36.04
N MET A 66 12.44 15.82 34.87
CA MET A 66 11.70 15.79 33.61
C MET A 66 10.55 14.80 33.67
N ASP A 67 10.80 13.58 34.14
CA ASP A 67 9.77 12.55 34.26
C ASP A 67 8.63 12.97 35.18
N LYS A 68 8.94 13.51 36.36
CA LYS A 68 7.91 13.94 37.30
C LYS A 68 7.00 15.02 36.71
N LEU A 69 7.57 15.97 35.96
CA LEU A 69 6.77 16.99 35.26
C LEU A 69 5.95 16.37 34.12
N THR A 70 6.58 15.55 33.28
CA THR A 70 5.94 14.92 32.12
C THR A 70 4.77 14.03 32.52
N VAL A 71 4.93 13.18 33.54
CA VAL A 71 3.89 12.25 33.98
C VAL A 71 2.70 13.00 34.59
N VAL A 72 2.94 13.98 35.46
CA VAL A 72 1.87 14.74 36.12
C VAL A 72 1.14 15.65 35.12
N TRP A 73 1.87 16.37 34.28
CA TRP A 73 1.28 17.23 33.25
C TRP A 73 0.60 16.41 32.15
N GLY A 74 1.16 15.26 31.80
CA GLY A 74 0.57 14.27 30.89
C GLY A 74 -0.78 13.80 31.40
N ALA A 75 -0.90 13.42 32.68
CA ALA A 75 -2.18 13.02 33.27
C ALA A 75 -3.25 14.13 33.19
N VAL A 76 -2.88 15.38 33.46
CA VAL A 76 -3.79 16.54 33.35
C VAL A 76 -4.22 16.80 31.91
N ASN A 77 -3.29 16.78 30.95
CA ASN A 77 -3.62 16.97 29.53
C ASN A 77 -4.38 15.80 28.93
N HIS A 78 -4.12 14.59 29.38
CA HIS A 78 -4.90 13.43 29.00
C HIS A 78 -6.36 13.63 29.38
N LEU A 79 -6.63 14.02 30.64
CA LEU A 79 -7.99 14.37 31.09
C LEU A 79 -8.59 15.53 30.29
N LYS A 80 -7.82 16.55 29.91
CA LYS A 80 -8.29 17.60 28.99
C LYS A 80 -8.71 17.01 27.63
N ALA A 81 -7.98 16.03 27.10
CA ALA A 81 -8.26 15.44 25.80
C ALA A 81 -9.45 14.47 25.79
N VAL A 82 -9.74 13.81 26.91
CA VAL A 82 -10.77 12.75 26.98
C VAL A 82 -11.96 13.06 27.89
N LYS A 83 -11.85 14.08 28.75
CA LYS A 83 -12.84 14.43 29.78
C LYS A 83 -12.82 15.95 30.03
N ASP A 84 -12.86 16.71 28.94
CA ASP A 84 -12.82 18.17 28.93
C ASP A 84 -13.97 18.80 29.72
N THR A 85 -13.66 19.77 30.57
CA THR A 85 -14.65 20.63 31.24
C THR A 85 -14.19 22.08 31.25
N THR A 86 -15.13 23.01 31.40
CA THR A 86 -14.82 24.45 31.48
C THR A 86 -13.88 24.76 32.65
N GLU A 87 -14.07 24.09 33.80
CA GLU A 87 -13.23 24.26 34.98
C GLU A 87 -11.81 23.75 34.74
N LEU A 88 -11.67 22.62 34.04
CA LEU A 88 -10.37 22.04 33.71
C LEU A 88 -9.60 22.91 32.72
N ARG A 89 -10.26 23.41 31.67
CA ARG A 89 -9.67 24.38 30.73
C ARG A 89 -9.14 25.62 31.45
N SER A 90 -9.97 26.21 32.32
CA SER A 90 -9.59 27.39 33.10
C SER A 90 -8.40 27.13 34.04
N ALA A 91 -8.35 25.96 34.68
CA ALA A 91 -7.24 25.61 35.55
C ALA A 91 -5.93 25.39 34.76
N ILE A 92 -6.01 24.77 33.57
CA ILE A 92 -4.86 24.57 32.68
C ILE A 92 -4.37 25.89 32.10
N GLU A 93 -5.26 26.75 31.62
CA GLU A 93 -4.92 28.06 31.05
C GLU A 93 -4.16 28.94 32.06
N GLU A 94 -4.53 28.89 33.35
CA GLU A 94 -3.87 29.66 34.41
C GLU A 94 -2.46 29.14 34.71
N ILE A 95 -2.25 27.83 34.68
CA ILE A 95 -0.98 27.18 35.07
C ILE A 95 0.00 27.04 33.91
N GLN A 96 -0.50 26.94 32.68
CA GLN A 96 0.32 26.69 31.51
C GLN A 96 1.47 27.70 31.33
N PRO A 97 1.30 29.02 31.56
CA PRO A 97 2.41 29.96 31.50
C PRO A 97 3.55 29.64 32.49
N GLU A 98 3.21 29.29 33.73
CA GLU A 98 4.18 28.91 34.77
C GLU A 98 4.93 27.62 34.39
N LYS A 99 4.21 26.64 33.80
CA LYS A 99 4.80 25.40 33.30
C LYS A 99 5.77 25.64 32.13
N VAL A 100 5.36 26.45 31.15
CA VAL A 100 6.20 26.81 29.99
C VAL A 100 7.43 27.60 30.42
N GLU A 101 7.30 28.51 31.38
CA GLU A 101 8.43 29.23 31.97
C GLU A 101 9.45 28.27 32.59
N PHE A 102 8.99 27.26 33.34
CA PHE A 102 9.87 26.25 33.89
C PHE A 102 10.56 25.40 32.80
N ASP A 103 9.82 24.94 31.79
CA ASP A 103 10.40 24.20 30.66
C ASP A 103 11.51 25.00 29.97
N LEU A 104 11.27 26.30 29.73
CA LEU A 104 12.25 27.20 29.13
C LEU A 104 13.46 27.37 30.05
N LYS A 105 13.25 27.54 31.36
CA LYS A 105 14.34 27.64 32.35
C LYS A 105 15.21 26.38 32.33
N LEU A 106 14.60 25.19 32.30
CA LEU A 106 15.30 23.91 32.24
C LEU A 106 16.08 23.76 30.93
N GLY A 107 15.42 23.95 29.78
CA GLY A 107 16.02 23.81 28.45
C GLY A 107 17.10 24.85 28.12
N GLN A 108 17.09 26.00 28.82
CA GLN A 108 18.08 27.08 28.66
C GLN A 108 19.13 27.09 29.78
N SER A 109 19.21 26.04 30.61
CA SER A 109 20.22 25.93 31.65
C SER A 109 21.63 25.78 31.06
N LYS A 110 22.42 26.86 31.12
CA LYS A 110 23.82 26.86 30.68
C LYS A 110 24.68 25.84 31.43
N PRO A 111 24.59 25.68 32.77
CA PRO A 111 25.36 24.66 33.49
C PRO A 111 25.10 23.23 32.97
N ILE A 112 23.84 22.87 32.73
CA ILE A 112 23.44 21.56 32.20
C ILE A 112 23.96 21.39 30.76
N TYR A 113 23.75 22.40 29.90
CA TYR A 113 24.22 22.40 28.52
C TYR A 113 25.74 22.23 28.40
N GLU A 114 26.52 22.98 29.17
CA GLU A 114 27.98 22.88 29.15
C GLU A 114 28.46 21.54 29.73
N ALA A 115 27.75 20.95 30.70
CA ALA A 115 28.06 19.61 31.19
C ALA A 115 27.83 18.53 30.12
N PHE A 116 26.76 18.61 29.33
CA PHE A 116 26.55 17.71 28.20
C PHE A 116 27.62 17.88 27.11
N LYS A 117 27.99 19.13 26.78
CA LYS A 117 29.11 19.40 25.86
C LYS A 117 30.42 18.81 26.37
N ALA A 118 30.72 18.95 27.66
CA ALA A 118 31.91 18.36 28.25
C ALA A 118 31.91 16.82 28.16
N ILE A 119 30.75 16.15 28.29
CA ILE A 119 30.65 14.72 28.00
C ILE A 119 30.94 14.43 26.52
N ARG A 120 30.36 15.22 25.61
CA ARG A 120 30.54 15.03 24.16
C ARG A 120 31.98 15.26 23.68
N GLU A 121 32.70 16.17 24.32
CA GLU A 121 34.09 16.54 24.04
C GLU A 121 35.10 15.70 24.84
N SER A 122 34.62 14.81 25.72
CA SER A 122 35.48 13.98 26.56
C SER A 122 36.24 12.90 25.76
N PRO A 123 37.44 12.49 26.21
CA PRO A 123 38.15 11.36 25.60
C PRO A 123 37.40 10.03 25.76
N ASP A 124 36.53 9.92 26.75
CA ASP A 124 35.74 8.72 27.05
C ASP A 124 34.46 8.60 26.22
N TRP A 125 34.15 9.58 25.35
CA TRP A 125 32.99 9.56 24.45
C TRP A 125 32.85 8.26 23.67
N ALA A 126 33.97 7.71 23.18
CA ALA A 126 34.00 6.47 22.43
C ALA A 126 33.47 5.27 23.25
N GLY A 127 33.65 5.28 24.56
CA GLY A 127 33.24 4.23 25.49
C GLY A 127 31.79 4.31 25.96
N LEU A 128 31.06 5.38 25.65
CA LEU A 128 29.62 5.47 25.92
C LEU A 128 28.83 4.55 24.99
N SER A 129 27.72 3.99 25.49
CA SER A 129 26.77 3.25 24.67
C SER A 129 26.08 4.16 23.64
N ASP A 130 25.54 3.58 22.57
CA ASP A 130 24.85 4.36 21.52
C ASP A 130 23.66 5.14 22.08
N ALA A 131 22.90 4.54 23.01
CA ALA A 131 21.79 5.21 23.68
C ALA A 131 22.25 6.43 24.48
N GLN A 132 23.36 6.31 25.22
CA GLN A 132 23.94 7.44 25.98
C GLN A 132 24.47 8.53 25.06
N LYS A 133 25.09 8.15 23.93
CA LYS A 133 25.53 9.12 22.90
C LYS A 133 24.35 9.88 22.32
N ARG A 134 23.27 9.17 21.96
CA ARG A 134 22.02 9.77 21.46
C ARG A 134 21.40 10.75 22.47
N ILE A 135 21.35 10.40 23.76
CA ILE A 135 20.88 11.31 24.82
C ILE A 135 21.72 12.59 24.88
N VAL A 136 23.04 12.47 24.84
CA VAL A 136 23.94 13.64 24.91
C VAL A 136 23.74 14.53 23.69
N GLU A 137 23.69 13.95 22.49
CA GLU A 137 23.52 14.69 21.25
C GLU A 137 22.14 15.34 21.13
N SER A 138 21.07 14.65 21.52
CA SER A 138 19.71 15.21 21.54
C SER A 138 19.61 16.34 22.56
N SER A 139 20.16 16.17 23.77
CA SER A 139 20.13 17.20 24.81
C SER A 139 20.84 18.49 24.38
N ILE A 140 22.00 18.37 23.72
CA ILE A 140 22.73 19.52 23.17
C ILE A 140 21.89 20.21 22.09
N LYS A 141 21.34 19.43 21.15
CA LYS A 141 20.56 19.95 20.03
C LYS A 141 19.27 20.65 20.52
N GLU A 142 18.55 20.03 21.44
CA GLU A 142 17.32 20.57 22.02
C GLU A 142 17.56 21.83 22.86
N ALA A 143 18.69 21.93 23.56
CA ALA A 143 19.07 23.16 24.27
C ALA A 143 19.32 24.32 23.28
N VAL A 144 20.00 24.06 22.16
CA VAL A 144 20.18 25.05 21.08
C VAL A 144 18.83 25.47 20.48
N LEU A 145 17.95 24.52 20.19
CA LEU A 145 16.60 24.79 19.66
C LEU A 145 15.67 25.44 20.70
N SER A 146 16.01 25.35 21.98
CA SER A 146 15.40 26.08 23.10
C SER A 146 16.01 27.46 23.31
N GLY A 147 17.01 27.86 22.51
CA GLY A 147 17.60 29.20 22.54
C GLY A 147 18.69 29.40 23.60
N VAL A 148 19.32 28.34 24.13
CA VAL A 148 20.38 28.45 25.16
C VAL A 148 21.56 29.35 24.74
N SER A 149 21.82 29.42 23.43
CA SER A 149 22.90 30.20 22.82
C SER A 149 22.54 31.64 22.49
N LEU A 150 21.29 32.07 22.73
CA LEU A 150 20.86 33.45 22.50
C LEU A 150 21.38 34.38 23.60
N ASP A 151 21.63 35.64 23.24
CA ASP A 151 21.84 36.71 24.22
C ASP A 151 20.54 36.98 25.02
N ASP A 152 20.66 37.64 26.17
CA ASP A 152 19.52 37.81 27.09
C ASP A 152 18.33 38.54 26.44
N SER A 153 18.58 39.54 25.59
CA SER A 153 17.51 40.29 24.91
C SER A 153 16.75 39.42 23.91
N LYS A 154 17.46 38.63 23.10
CA LYS A 154 16.84 37.70 22.14
C LYS A 154 16.17 36.52 22.84
N ARG A 155 16.71 36.08 23.98
CA ARG A 155 16.14 35.02 24.81
C ARG A 155 14.80 35.43 25.42
N GLU A 156 14.67 36.67 25.90
CA GLU A 156 13.38 37.20 26.36
C GLU A 156 12.33 37.22 25.25
N GLU A 157 12.71 37.62 24.02
CA GLU A 157 11.83 37.59 22.85
C GLU A 157 11.41 36.15 22.50
N PHE A 158 12.37 35.22 22.46
CA PHE A 158 12.12 33.80 22.23
C PHE A 158 11.14 33.22 23.27
N ASN A 159 11.31 33.55 24.54
CA ASN A 159 10.46 33.05 25.63
C ASN A 159 9.02 33.54 25.50
N LYS A 160 8.81 34.82 25.14
CA LYS A 160 7.47 35.37 24.87
C LYS A 160 6.81 34.67 23.69
N ILE A 161 7.56 34.41 22.62
CA ILE A 161 7.07 33.66 21.46
C ILE A 161 6.62 32.25 21.85
N GLN A 162 7.41 31.53 22.64
CA GLN A 162 7.08 30.17 23.08
C GLN A 162 5.83 30.11 23.97
N GLN A 163 5.67 31.07 24.89
CA GLN A 163 4.46 31.17 25.72
C GLN A 163 3.21 31.41 24.87
N GLU A 164 3.27 32.36 23.94
CA GLU A 164 2.12 32.71 23.10
C GLU A 164 1.77 31.57 22.12
N LEU A 165 2.76 30.90 21.53
CA LEU A 165 2.53 29.72 20.69
C LEU A 165 1.79 28.61 21.44
N THR A 166 2.20 28.32 22.67
CA THR A 166 1.56 27.27 23.49
C THR A 166 0.09 27.63 23.78
N LYS A 167 -0.16 28.89 24.15
CA LYS A 167 -1.52 29.41 24.38
C LYS A 167 -2.39 29.32 23.14
N LEU A 168 -1.87 29.74 21.98
CA LEU A 168 -2.61 29.73 20.71
C LEU A 168 -2.92 28.31 20.24
N SER A 169 -1.98 27.37 20.39
CA SER A 169 -2.21 25.94 20.09
C SER A 169 -3.32 25.34 20.96
N GLN A 170 -3.35 25.65 22.26
CA GLN A 170 -4.44 25.22 23.14
C GLN A 170 -5.78 25.81 22.69
N LYS A 171 -5.82 27.12 22.42
CA LYS A 171 -7.05 27.80 21.98
C LYS A 171 -7.56 27.27 20.64
N PHE A 172 -6.66 26.94 19.72
CA PHE A 172 -7.00 26.32 18.44
C PHE A 172 -7.78 25.01 18.64
N ASP A 173 -7.26 24.09 19.46
CA ASP A 173 -7.88 22.78 19.68
C ASP A 173 -9.22 22.88 20.42
N GLU A 174 -9.32 23.79 21.39
CA GLU A 174 -10.58 24.11 22.08
C GLU A 174 -11.65 24.62 21.12
N ASN A 175 -11.29 25.54 20.22
CA ASN A 175 -12.19 26.05 19.20
C ASN A 175 -12.68 24.94 18.24
N VAL A 176 -11.81 23.98 17.89
CA VAL A 176 -12.18 22.82 17.04
C VAL A 176 -13.17 21.90 17.75
N LEU A 177 -12.92 21.59 19.03
CA LEU A 177 -13.83 20.79 19.85
C LEU A 177 -15.19 21.48 20.00
N ASP A 178 -15.20 22.77 20.36
CA ASP A 178 -16.41 23.54 20.55
C ASP A 178 -17.21 23.70 19.23
N ALA A 179 -16.53 23.91 18.10
CA ALA A 179 -17.19 23.99 16.79
C ALA A 179 -17.80 22.65 16.37
N THR A 180 -17.13 21.53 16.67
CA THR A 180 -17.65 20.19 16.39
C THR A 180 -18.87 19.88 17.26
N LYS A 181 -18.83 20.28 18.54
CA LYS A 181 -19.92 20.09 19.52
C LYS A 181 -21.14 20.98 19.24
N LYS A 182 -20.93 22.19 18.71
CA LYS A 182 -21.99 23.19 18.51
C LYS A 182 -22.98 22.83 17.41
N PHE A 183 -22.57 22.08 16.39
CA PHE A 183 -23.46 21.73 15.29
C PHE A 183 -24.41 20.61 15.67
N GLU A 184 -25.71 20.87 15.56
CA GLU A 184 -26.78 19.92 15.80
C GLU A 184 -27.85 20.10 14.73
N LYS A 185 -28.14 19.03 13.97
CA LYS A 185 -29.22 19.02 12.99
C LYS A 185 -30.26 17.98 13.41
N LEU A 186 -31.36 18.47 13.99
CA LEU A 186 -32.53 17.66 14.30
C LEU A 186 -33.32 17.39 13.03
N ILE A 187 -33.54 16.12 12.71
CA ILE A 187 -34.37 15.69 11.58
C ILE A 187 -35.61 15.00 12.12
N THR A 188 -36.78 15.50 11.71
CA THR A 188 -38.09 14.93 12.06
C THR A 188 -38.81 14.31 10.87
N ASP A 189 -38.53 14.77 9.63
CA ASP A 189 -39.05 14.14 8.42
C ASP A 189 -38.18 12.94 8.01
N LYS A 190 -38.78 11.74 8.05
CA LYS A 190 -38.15 10.48 7.63
C LYS A 190 -37.67 10.51 6.18
N LYS A 191 -38.19 11.39 5.32
CA LYS A 191 -37.71 11.51 3.93
C LYS A 191 -36.33 12.13 3.84
N GLU A 192 -35.95 13.00 4.77
CA GLU A 192 -34.66 13.70 4.70
C GLU A 192 -33.46 12.79 4.98
N ILE A 193 -33.66 11.72 5.76
CA ILE A 193 -32.64 10.72 6.13
C ILE A 193 -32.62 9.49 5.21
N GLU A 194 -33.32 9.52 4.07
CA GLU A 194 -33.39 8.35 3.20
C GLU A 194 -31.99 7.86 2.79
N GLY A 195 -31.76 6.56 2.96
CA GLY A 195 -30.49 5.90 2.65
C GLY A 195 -29.59 5.67 3.86
N LEU A 196 -29.75 6.39 4.97
CA LEU A 196 -28.99 6.12 6.18
C LEU A 196 -29.26 4.70 6.72
N PRO A 197 -28.21 3.96 7.11
CA PRO A 197 -28.37 2.60 7.57
C PRO A 197 -28.90 2.53 9.01
N ALA A 198 -29.44 1.37 9.38
CA ALA A 198 -30.10 1.16 10.67
C ALA A 198 -29.18 1.44 11.88
N THR A 199 -27.89 1.13 11.76
CA THR A 199 -26.87 1.41 12.78
C THR A 199 -26.74 2.91 13.03
N SER A 200 -26.57 3.70 11.98
CA SER A 200 -26.47 5.16 12.05
C SER A 200 -27.76 5.83 12.50
N LEU A 201 -28.91 5.31 12.09
CA LEU A 201 -30.21 5.76 12.60
C LEU A 201 -30.34 5.47 14.10
N GLY A 202 -29.85 4.32 14.57
CA GLY A 202 -29.77 3.98 15.98
C GLY A 202 -28.89 4.96 16.77
N LEU A 203 -27.69 5.27 16.27
CA LEU A 203 -26.81 6.27 16.88
C LEU A 203 -27.45 7.66 16.89
N ALA A 204 -28.01 8.12 15.77
CA ALA A 204 -28.63 9.44 15.69
C ALA A 204 -29.87 9.56 16.60
N ALA A 205 -30.64 8.49 16.78
CA ALA A 205 -31.75 8.44 17.73
C ALA A 205 -31.24 8.46 19.19
N GLN A 206 -30.20 7.68 19.52
CA GLN A 206 -29.58 7.70 20.85
C GLN A 206 -29.02 9.09 21.20
N THR A 207 -28.40 9.76 20.23
CA THR A 207 -27.96 11.16 20.36
C THR A 207 -29.16 12.08 20.59
N ALA A 208 -30.25 11.94 19.83
CA ALA A 208 -31.47 12.73 20.04
C ALA A 208 -32.07 12.52 21.44
N SER A 209 -32.13 11.28 21.93
CA SER A 209 -32.58 10.97 23.30
C SER A 209 -31.72 11.65 24.36
N SER A 210 -30.39 11.61 24.21
CA SER A 210 -29.45 12.29 25.12
C SER A 210 -29.62 13.83 25.13
N LYS A 211 -30.26 14.39 24.10
CA LYS A 211 -30.55 15.81 23.92
C LYS A 211 -32.00 16.19 24.27
N GLY A 212 -32.74 15.29 24.91
CA GLY A 212 -34.10 15.56 25.43
C GLY A 212 -35.25 15.02 24.57
N HIS A 213 -34.96 14.28 23.49
CA HIS A 213 -36.00 13.61 22.69
C HIS A 213 -36.18 12.14 23.13
N GLU A 214 -36.74 11.92 24.32
CA GLU A 214 -36.83 10.59 24.96
C GLU A 214 -37.58 9.53 24.13
N ASN A 215 -38.53 9.96 23.27
CA ASN A 215 -39.27 9.07 22.38
C ASN A 215 -38.54 8.75 21.06
N ALA A 216 -37.31 9.23 20.88
CA ALA A 216 -36.52 8.98 19.68
C ALA A 216 -36.21 7.50 19.52
N THR A 217 -36.47 6.97 18.31
CA THR A 217 -36.15 5.59 17.96
C THR A 217 -35.48 5.55 16.59
N ALA A 218 -34.68 4.51 16.34
CA ALA A 218 -34.04 4.32 15.03
C ALA A 218 -35.05 4.32 13.88
N GLU A 219 -36.23 3.71 14.08
CA GLU A 219 -37.24 3.50 13.04
C GLU A 219 -38.08 4.75 12.72
N ASN A 220 -38.43 5.53 13.75
CA ASN A 220 -39.43 6.60 13.64
C ASN A 220 -38.91 8.00 14.00
N GLY A 221 -37.65 8.11 14.46
CA GLY A 221 -37.05 9.38 14.83
C GLY A 221 -37.65 9.99 16.11
N PRO A 222 -37.36 11.27 16.39
CA PRO A 222 -36.47 12.14 15.61
C PRO A 222 -34.99 11.71 15.68
N TRP A 223 -34.18 12.16 14.73
CA TRP A 223 -32.75 11.84 14.64
C TRP A 223 -31.90 13.09 14.78
N MET A 224 -30.78 13.01 15.51
CA MET A 224 -29.83 14.10 15.68
C MET A 224 -28.53 13.81 14.92
N ILE A 225 -28.22 14.63 13.93
CA ILE A 225 -26.96 14.56 13.17
C ILE A 225 -25.95 15.57 13.74
N THR A 226 -24.73 15.09 13.98
CA THR A 226 -23.57 15.83 14.51
C THR A 226 -22.38 15.76 13.56
N LEU A 227 -21.29 16.49 13.86
CA LEU A 227 -20.08 16.57 13.03
C LEU A 227 -18.93 15.66 13.48
N ASP A 228 -19.07 14.89 14.56
CA ASP A 228 -18.10 13.85 14.88
C ASP A 228 -18.11 12.73 13.84
N ALA A 229 -16.95 12.12 13.62
CA ALA A 229 -16.70 11.30 12.42
C ALA A 229 -17.73 10.17 12.20
N PRO A 230 -18.18 9.41 13.23
CA PRO A 230 -19.21 8.37 13.03
C PRO A 230 -20.52 8.91 12.45
N SER A 231 -20.99 10.07 12.91
CA SER A 231 -22.20 10.72 12.39
C SER A 231 -21.96 11.33 11.00
N PHE A 232 -20.91 12.15 10.87
CA PHE A 232 -20.57 12.86 9.63
C PHE A 232 -20.36 11.90 8.46
N MET A 233 -19.52 10.87 8.64
CA MET A 233 -19.17 9.92 7.56
C MET A 233 -20.40 9.15 7.09
N SER A 234 -21.28 8.74 8.01
CA SER A 234 -22.51 8.05 7.64
C SER A 234 -23.42 8.90 6.74
N VAL A 235 -23.53 10.21 7.00
CA VAL A 235 -24.31 11.09 6.11
C VAL A 235 -23.65 11.19 4.75
N MET A 236 -22.34 11.43 4.71
CA MET A 236 -21.62 11.61 3.46
C MET A 236 -21.58 10.36 2.58
N GLN A 237 -21.61 9.16 3.17
CA GLN A 237 -21.63 7.88 2.45
C GLN A 237 -23.02 7.46 1.98
N HIS A 238 -24.08 7.76 2.76
CA HIS A 238 -25.37 7.07 2.61
C HIS A 238 -26.59 7.98 2.41
N ALA A 239 -26.55 9.25 2.80
CA ALA A 239 -27.73 10.11 2.65
C ALA A 239 -28.03 10.37 1.16
N LYS A 240 -29.16 9.88 0.67
CA LYS A 240 -29.61 10.12 -0.71
C LYS A 240 -30.02 11.57 -0.93
N ASN A 241 -30.48 12.24 0.13
CA ASN A 241 -30.79 13.67 0.10
C ASN A 241 -29.50 14.49 -0.12
N ARG A 242 -29.28 14.92 -1.36
CA ARG A 242 -28.10 15.71 -1.76
C ARG A 242 -28.00 17.03 -1.01
N ALA A 243 -29.12 17.69 -0.70
CA ALA A 243 -29.12 18.94 0.06
C ALA A 243 -28.64 18.73 1.50
N LEU A 244 -29.02 17.61 2.12
CA LEU A 244 -28.48 17.23 3.44
C LEU A 244 -26.97 16.98 3.35
N ARG A 245 -26.48 16.26 2.32
CA ARG A 245 -25.03 16.08 2.12
C ARG A 245 -24.31 17.42 1.98
N GLU A 246 -24.85 18.36 1.21
CA GLU A 246 -24.27 19.69 1.05
C GLU A 246 -24.23 20.47 2.37
N GLU A 247 -25.34 20.52 3.11
CA GLU A 247 -25.43 21.24 4.38
C GLU A 247 -24.41 20.70 5.40
N ILE A 248 -24.36 19.37 5.57
CA ILE A 248 -23.45 18.72 6.50
C ILE A 248 -21.99 18.87 6.06
N TYR A 249 -21.70 18.75 4.77
CA TYR A 249 -20.36 18.98 4.23
C TYR A 249 -19.88 20.41 4.50
N ARG A 250 -20.70 21.42 4.17
CA ARG A 250 -20.37 22.83 4.38
C ARG A 250 -20.17 23.15 5.86
N ALA A 251 -21.00 22.59 6.73
CA ALA A 251 -20.83 22.73 8.17
C ALA A 251 -19.49 22.14 8.64
N TYR A 252 -19.08 20.98 8.11
CA TYR A 252 -17.84 20.32 8.48
C TYR A 252 -16.58 21.09 8.04
N ILE A 253 -16.53 21.59 6.80
CA ILE A 253 -15.37 22.31 6.25
C ILE A 253 -15.23 23.76 6.77
N SER A 254 -16.27 24.30 7.42
CA SER A 254 -16.30 25.65 8.02
C SER A 254 -16.24 25.62 9.55
N ARG A 255 -15.90 24.48 10.15
CA ARG A 255 -15.70 24.39 11.60
C ARG A 255 -14.59 25.34 12.03
N ALA A 256 -14.85 26.03 13.14
CA ALA A 256 -13.93 26.95 13.78
C ALA A 256 -13.39 28.06 12.84
N SER A 257 -14.21 28.55 11.90
CA SER A 257 -13.75 29.53 10.90
C SER A 257 -14.52 30.86 10.92
N SER A 258 -15.30 31.13 11.97
CA SER A 258 -16.08 32.36 12.10
C SER A 258 -16.53 32.62 13.54
N GLY A 259 -16.86 33.88 13.84
CA GLY A 259 -17.34 34.30 15.16
C GLY A 259 -16.28 34.10 16.25
N GLU A 260 -16.72 33.74 17.46
CA GLU A 260 -15.84 33.55 18.62
C GLU A 260 -14.93 32.31 18.53
N LEU A 261 -15.24 31.39 17.62
CA LEU A 261 -14.50 30.14 17.41
C LEU A 261 -13.56 30.22 16.19
N ASP A 262 -13.36 31.40 15.60
CA ASP A 262 -12.54 31.56 14.39
C ASP A 262 -11.05 31.32 14.66
N ASN A 263 -10.50 30.30 14.03
CA ASN A 263 -9.10 29.93 14.07
C ASN A 263 -8.26 30.62 12.98
N THR A 264 -8.87 31.34 12.02
CA THR A 264 -8.12 32.09 11.00
C THR A 264 -7.08 33.06 11.61
N PRO A 265 -7.44 33.99 12.52
CA PRO A 265 -6.46 34.90 13.12
C PRO A 265 -5.45 34.17 14.02
N ILE A 266 -5.86 33.06 14.63
CA ILE A 266 -4.98 32.22 15.46
C ILE A 266 -3.88 31.59 14.59
N ILE A 267 -4.25 31.02 13.44
CA ILE A 267 -3.30 30.45 12.48
C ILE A 267 -2.29 31.50 12.01
N GLU A 268 -2.75 32.68 11.57
CA GLU A 268 -1.88 33.77 11.11
C GLU A 268 -0.85 34.16 12.18
N GLN A 269 -1.29 34.27 13.43
CA GLN A 269 -0.41 34.59 14.54
C GLN A 269 0.58 33.45 14.84
N ILE A 270 0.15 32.19 14.79
CA ILE A 270 1.03 31.02 14.95
C ILE A 270 2.12 31.01 13.87
N LEU A 271 1.76 31.22 12.61
CA LEU A 271 2.72 31.22 11.50
C LEU A 271 3.72 32.36 11.62
N LYS A 272 3.26 33.55 12.02
CA LYS A 272 4.12 34.71 12.30
C LYS A 272 5.15 34.40 13.39
N LEU A 273 4.67 33.92 14.54
CA LEU A 273 5.52 33.58 15.69
C LEU A 273 6.51 32.45 15.38
N ARG A 274 6.10 31.45 14.59
CA ARG A 274 6.99 30.38 14.11
C ARG A 274 8.08 30.92 13.17
N SER A 275 7.76 31.87 12.31
CA SER A 275 8.74 32.56 11.45
C SER A 275 9.73 33.40 12.27
N GLU A 276 9.24 34.15 13.26
CA GLU A 276 10.08 34.94 14.17
C GLU A 276 11.01 34.06 15.00
N LYS A 277 10.49 32.96 15.56
CA LYS A 277 11.29 31.94 16.25
C LYS A 277 12.42 31.40 15.38
N ALA A 278 12.14 31.06 14.13
CA ALA A 278 13.15 30.54 13.20
C ALA A 278 14.28 31.54 12.98
N LYS A 279 13.95 32.81 12.76
CA LYS A 279 14.93 33.89 12.57
C LYS A 279 15.80 34.10 13.81
N LEU A 280 15.21 34.06 15.02
CA LEU A 280 15.98 34.17 16.27
C LEU A 280 17.01 33.05 16.40
N LEU A 281 16.63 31.82 16.01
CA LEU A 281 17.51 30.65 16.01
C LEU A 281 18.49 30.60 14.83
N GLY A 282 18.44 31.57 13.90
CA GLY A 282 19.35 31.65 12.75
C GLY A 282 18.94 30.82 11.53
N TYR A 283 17.69 30.38 11.45
CA TYR A 283 17.12 29.66 10.32
C TYR A 283 16.31 30.60 9.40
N ASN A 284 16.12 30.22 8.14
CA ASN A 284 15.37 31.03 7.17
C ASN A 284 13.86 30.97 7.40
N ASN A 285 13.37 29.79 7.82
CA ASN A 285 11.95 29.51 8.02
C ASN A 285 11.75 28.42 9.07
N TYR A 286 10.49 28.21 9.48
CA TYR A 286 10.17 27.25 10.54
C TYR A 286 10.33 25.79 10.10
N ALA A 287 10.17 25.50 8.81
CA ALA A 287 10.40 24.15 8.30
C ALA A 287 11.85 23.71 8.55
N GLU A 288 12.85 24.57 8.37
CA GLU A 288 14.25 24.25 8.70
C GLU A 288 14.45 23.96 10.20
N VAL A 289 13.80 24.71 11.09
CA VAL A 289 13.80 24.44 12.54
C VAL A 289 13.21 23.05 12.83
N SER A 290 12.09 22.73 12.18
CA SER A 290 11.39 21.45 12.34
C SER A 290 12.22 20.25 11.83
N MET A 291 12.98 20.44 10.75
CA MET A 291 13.84 19.40 10.15
C MET A 291 15.10 19.13 10.96
N ALA A 292 15.53 20.04 11.85
CA ALA A 292 16.72 19.85 12.66
C ALA A 292 16.65 18.59 13.57
N THR A 293 15.43 18.12 13.88
CA THR A 293 15.14 16.93 14.70
C THR A 293 14.39 15.84 13.94
N LYS A 294 14.49 15.83 12.61
CA LYS A 294 13.89 14.82 11.72
C LYS A 294 14.97 14.16 10.86
N MET A 295 14.65 13.01 10.25
CA MET A 295 15.52 12.35 9.28
C MET A 295 15.64 13.18 8.00
N ALA A 296 14.54 13.77 7.55
CA ALA A 296 14.49 14.49 6.29
C ALA A 296 15.03 15.93 6.40
N THR A 297 15.37 16.48 5.24
CA THR A 297 15.47 17.93 5.01
C THR A 297 14.22 18.42 4.26
N VAL A 298 14.02 19.74 4.19
CA VAL A 298 12.93 20.33 3.38
C VAL A 298 12.96 19.82 1.94
N SER A 299 14.13 19.82 1.30
CA SER A 299 14.29 19.36 -0.08
C SER A 299 13.99 17.88 -0.26
N LYS A 300 14.38 17.03 0.69
CA LYS A 300 14.09 15.58 0.65
C LYS A 300 12.62 15.27 0.89
N ALA A 301 11.96 16.01 1.78
CA ALA A 301 10.52 15.92 1.97
C ALA A 301 9.77 16.34 0.68
N GLU A 302 10.13 17.48 0.08
CA GLU A 302 9.55 17.93 -1.20
C GLU A 302 9.79 16.92 -2.33
N GLU A 303 10.99 16.33 -2.43
CA GLU A 303 11.34 15.30 -3.43
C GLU A 303 10.44 14.06 -3.30
N LEU A 304 10.26 13.55 -2.08
CA LEU A 304 9.39 12.40 -1.83
C LEU A 304 7.94 12.72 -2.16
N LEU A 305 7.43 13.86 -1.69
CA LEU A 305 6.04 14.27 -1.92
C LEU A 305 5.75 14.42 -3.42
N GLU A 306 6.64 15.03 -4.19
CA GLU A 306 6.46 15.18 -5.64
C GLU A 306 6.52 13.84 -6.37
N LYS A 307 7.41 12.93 -5.95
CA LYS A 307 7.49 11.58 -6.50
C LYS A 307 6.17 10.81 -6.30
N LEU A 308 5.63 10.83 -5.08
CA LEU A 308 4.36 10.18 -4.77
C LEU A 308 3.17 10.86 -5.45
N ARG A 309 3.17 12.20 -5.53
CA ARG A 309 2.15 12.99 -6.23
C ARG A 309 2.08 12.62 -7.70
N SER A 310 3.24 12.54 -8.35
CA SER A 310 3.35 12.12 -9.75
C SER A 310 2.79 10.72 -9.99
N ALA A 311 3.09 9.76 -9.12
CA ALA A 311 2.56 8.39 -9.20
C ALA A 311 1.04 8.32 -8.95
N SER A 312 0.50 9.22 -8.13
CA SER A 312 -0.90 9.17 -7.69
C SER A 312 -1.86 9.97 -8.58
N TRP A 313 -1.37 10.97 -9.33
CA TRP A 313 -2.20 11.93 -10.06
C TRP A 313 -3.14 11.27 -11.08
N ASN A 314 -2.60 10.45 -11.98
CA ASN A 314 -3.39 9.83 -13.05
C ASN A 314 -4.47 8.90 -12.48
N ALA A 315 -4.17 8.17 -11.42
CA ALA A 315 -5.14 7.32 -10.73
C ALA A 315 -6.24 8.16 -10.08
N ALA A 316 -5.92 9.28 -9.43
CA ALA A 316 -6.92 10.20 -8.86
C ALA A 316 -7.84 10.84 -9.92
N VAL A 317 -7.29 11.18 -11.08
CA VAL A 317 -8.09 11.69 -12.22
C VAL A 317 -9.05 10.61 -12.73
N GLN A 318 -8.56 9.37 -12.88
CA GLN A 318 -9.39 8.24 -13.28
C GLN A 318 -10.47 7.94 -12.24
N ASP A 319 -10.14 7.98 -10.95
CA ASP A 319 -11.09 7.79 -9.87
C ASP A 319 -12.27 8.78 -9.95
N MET A 320 -12.01 10.06 -10.23
CA MET A 320 -13.07 11.07 -10.39
C MET A 320 -13.93 10.81 -11.63
N GLU A 321 -13.31 10.37 -12.72
CA GLU A 321 -14.01 10.04 -13.96
C GLU A 321 -14.85 8.76 -13.82
N ASP A 322 -14.40 7.78 -13.04
CA ASP A 322 -15.16 6.58 -12.68
C ASP A 322 -16.41 6.96 -11.87
N LEU A 323 -16.30 7.89 -10.90
CA LEU A 323 -17.46 8.39 -10.16
C LEU A 323 -18.46 9.08 -11.08
N ARG A 324 -17.97 9.94 -11.99
CA ARG A 324 -18.80 10.66 -12.95
C ARG A 324 -19.60 9.70 -13.83
N GLN A 325 -18.93 8.71 -14.41
CA GLN A 325 -19.56 7.70 -15.26
C GLN A 325 -20.56 6.84 -14.48
N PHE A 326 -20.20 6.43 -13.26
CA PHE A 326 -21.08 5.61 -12.45
C PHE A 326 -22.34 6.39 -12.06
N ALA A 327 -22.21 7.62 -11.55
CA ALA A 327 -23.35 8.49 -11.25
C ALA A 327 -24.24 8.70 -12.48
N LYS A 328 -23.64 8.92 -13.66
CA LYS A 328 -24.37 9.08 -14.93
C LYS A 328 -25.16 7.83 -15.31
N SER A 329 -24.56 6.65 -15.14
CA SER A 329 -25.24 5.36 -15.40
C SER A 329 -26.45 5.10 -14.49
N GLN A 330 -26.48 5.74 -13.32
CA GLN A 330 -27.62 5.69 -12.39
C GLN A 330 -28.68 6.77 -12.68
N GLY A 331 -28.51 7.57 -13.75
CA GLY A 331 -29.41 8.67 -14.09
C GLY A 331 -29.37 9.84 -13.11
N ALA A 332 -28.29 9.99 -12.35
CA ALA A 332 -28.16 11.06 -11.36
C ALA A 332 -28.01 12.43 -12.04
N PRO A 333 -28.85 13.42 -11.73
CA PRO A 333 -28.78 14.75 -12.36
C PRO A 333 -27.47 15.48 -12.03
N GLU A 334 -26.86 15.22 -10.88
CA GLU A 334 -25.57 15.80 -10.49
C GLU A 334 -24.37 15.17 -11.21
N ALA A 335 -24.54 14.13 -12.02
CA ALA A 335 -23.42 13.40 -12.62
C ALA A 335 -22.57 14.28 -13.56
N ASP A 336 -23.16 15.23 -14.28
CA ASP A 336 -22.39 16.12 -15.16
C ASP A 336 -21.60 17.18 -14.36
N GLU A 337 -21.97 17.46 -13.10
CA GLU A 337 -21.35 18.45 -12.21
C GLU A 337 -21.19 17.91 -10.77
N LEU A 338 -20.42 16.82 -10.63
CA LEU A 338 -20.09 16.27 -9.31
C LEU A 338 -19.31 17.29 -8.46
N THR A 339 -19.71 17.43 -7.21
CA THR A 339 -19.05 18.31 -6.22
C THR A 339 -18.41 17.50 -5.09
N HIS A 340 -17.78 18.21 -4.15
CA HIS A 340 -17.14 17.58 -2.99
C HIS A 340 -18.12 16.78 -2.12
N TRP A 341 -19.35 17.26 -1.92
CA TRP A 341 -20.36 16.56 -1.11
C TRP A 341 -21.01 15.36 -1.81
N ASP A 342 -20.71 15.16 -3.09
CA ASP A 342 -21.14 14.00 -3.86
C ASP A 342 -20.06 12.91 -3.93
N THR A 343 -18.80 13.27 -3.69
CA THR A 343 -17.64 12.39 -3.91
C THR A 343 -17.70 11.14 -3.03
N THR A 344 -17.94 11.29 -1.72
CA THR A 344 -18.03 10.16 -0.78
C THR A 344 -19.23 9.27 -1.08
N PHE A 345 -20.39 9.88 -1.34
CA PHE A 345 -21.63 9.15 -1.64
C PHE A 345 -21.48 8.25 -2.87
N TRP A 346 -21.06 8.82 -4.00
CA TRP A 346 -20.87 8.04 -5.23
C TRP A 346 -19.69 7.08 -5.16
N SER A 347 -18.66 7.38 -4.34
CA SER A 347 -17.59 6.41 -4.08
C SER A 347 -18.12 5.17 -3.39
N GLU A 348 -19.00 5.32 -2.41
CA GLU A 348 -19.59 4.16 -1.72
C GLU A 348 -20.54 3.38 -2.64
N ARG A 349 -21.40 4.07 -3.40
CA ARG A 349 -22.27 3.38 -4.38
C ARG A 349 -21.47 2.61 -5.44
N LEU A 350 -20.38 3.20 -5.94
CA LEU A 350 -19.48 2.54 -6.88
C LEU A 350 -18.75 1.36 -6.23
N ARG A 351 -18.30 1.50 -4.98
CA ARG A 351 -17.63 0.43 -4.23
C ARG A 351 -18.56 -0.76 -4.01
N GLU A 352 -19.78 -0.51 -3.57
CA GLU A 352 -20.85 -1.51 -3.42
C GLU A 352 -21.09 -2.24 -4.75
N SER A 353 -21.29 -1.50 -5.85
CA SER A 353 -21.57 -2.11 -7.15
C SER A 353 -20.38 -2.86 -7.75
N LYS A 354 -19.15 -2.36 -7.58
CA LYS A 354 -17.96 -2.89 -8.24
C LYS A 354 -17.40 -4.13 -7.53
N TYR A 355 -17.52 -4.18 -6.21
CA TYR A 355 -16.95 -5.26 -5.39
C TYR A 355 -18.00 -6.10 -4.68
N GLU A 356 -19.28 -5.75 -4.78
CA GLU A 356 -20.38 -6.45 -4.12
C GLU A 356 -20.16 -6.59 -2.60
N ILE A 357 -19.66 -5.51 -1.98
CA ILE A 357 -19.47 -5.39 -0.54
C ILE A 357 -20.25 -4.19 -0.03
N ASN A 358 -21.03 -4.40 1.01
CA ASN A 358 -21.73 -3.36 1.72
C ASN A 358 -21.10 -3.21 3.11
N GLU A 359 -20.70 -2.00 3.49
CA GLU A 359 -20.04 -1.75 4.78
C GLU A 359 -20.91 -2.14 5.98
N GLU A 360 -22.23 -1.98 5.87
CA GLU A 360 -23.18 -2.32 6.95
C GLU A 360 -23.39 -3.82 7.11
N GLU A 361 -23.33 -4.58 6.02
CA GLU A 361 -23.35 -6.05 6.08
C GLU A 361 -22.07 -6.63 6.71
N LEU A 362 -20.97 -5.87 6.66
CA LEU A 362 -19.69 -6.26 7.25
C LEU A 362 -19.59 -5.93 8.75
N ARG A 363 -20.24 -4.85 9.22
CA ARG A 363 -20.19 -4.41 10.63
C ARG A 363 -20.42 -5.55 11.64
N PRO A 364 -21.41 -6.46 11.48
CA PRO A 364 -21.62 -7.57 12.41
C PRO A 364 -20.42 -8.49 12.61
N TYR A 365 -19.48 -8.55 11.66
CA TYR A 365 -18.27 -9.39 11.74
C TYR A 365 -17.11 -8.70 12.46
N PHE A 366 -17.16 -7.37 12.64
CA PHE A 366 -16.09 -6.58 13.24
C PHE A 366 -16.52 -5.97 14.57
N SER A 367 -16.90 -6.83 15.52
CA SER A 367 -17.14 -6.36 16.89
C SER A 367 -15.82 -6.06 17.61
N LEU A 368 -15.76 -4.95 18.36
CA LEU A 368 -14.53 -4.55 19.04
C LEU A 368 -13.89 -5.68 19.89
N PRO A 369 -14.64 -6.47 20.69
CA PRO A 369 -14.05 -7.57 21.44
C PRO A 369 -13.31 -8.59 20.56
N LYS A 370 -13.87 -8.95 19.38
CA LYS A 370 -13.24 -9.89 18.44
C LYS A 370 -12.06 -9.29 17.70
N VAL A 371 -12.11 -8.00 17.40
CA VAL A 371 -10.96 -7.26 16.86
C VAL A 371 -9.79 -7.29 17.84
N MET A 372 -10.03 -7.01 19.14
CA MET A 372 -8.98 -7.05 20.16
C MET A 372 -8.44 -8.48 20.37
N GLU A 373 -9.31 -9.50 20.42
CA GLU A 373 -8.88 -10.91 20.49
C GLU A 373 -7.94 -11.29 19.34
N GLY A 374 -8.30 -10.93 18.10
CA GLY A 374 -7.47 -11.21 16.91
C GLY A 374 -6.17 -10.43 16.90
N LEU A 375 -6.20 -9.15 17.28
CA LEU A 375 -5.00 -8.31 17.44
C LEU A 375 -4.03 -8.90 18.48
N PHE A 376 -4.53 -9.35 19.63
CA PHE A 376 -3.71 -9.97 20.68
C PHE A 376 -3.13 -11.31 20.24
N SER A 377 -3.91 -12.11 19.50
CA SER A 377 -3.41 -13.35 18.88
C SER A 377 -2.29 -13.08 17.88
N LEU A 378 -2.42 -12.04 17.06
CA LEU A 378 -1.40 -11.62 16.10
C LEU A 378 -0.09 -11.27 16.80
N VAL A 379 -0.12 -10.40 17.82
CA VAL A 379 1.12 -9.97 18.48
C VAL A 379 1.77 -11.04 19.35
N LYS A 380 0.98 -12.02 19.82
CA LYS A 380 1.54 -13.26 20.38
C LYS A 380 2.34 -14.03 19.35
N MET A 381 1.81 -14.16 18.13
CA MET A 381 2.50 -14.85 17.04
C MET A 381 3.75 -14.09 16.60
N LEU A 382 3.65 -12.77 16.37
CA LEU A 382 4.77 -11.96 15.86
C LEU A 382 5.86 -11.71 16.92
N PHE A 383 5.46 -11.36 18.14
CA PHE A 383 6.35 -10.77 19.14
C PHE A 383 6.48 -11.60 20.42
N GLY A 384 5.79 -12.73 20.52
CA GLY A 384 5.88 -13.64 21.66
C GLY A 384 5.38 -13.05 22.98
N ILE A 385 4.42 -12.12 22.91
CA ILE A 385 3.82 -11.47 24.09
C ILE A 385 2.40 -11.97 24.32
N ASP A 386 2.00 -12.04 25.59
CA ASP A 386 0.63 -12.33 26.00
C ASP A 386 -0.04 -11.06 26.54
N VAL A 387 -1.23 -10.74 26.01
CA VAL A 387 -2.04 -9.59 26.45
C VAL A 387 -3.22 -10.10 27.26
N GLU A 388 -3.42 -9.59 28.47
CA GLU A 388 -4.56 -9.94 29.32
C GLU A 388 -5.27 -8.70 29.87
N ALA A 389 -6.59 -8.77 30.00
CA ALA A 389 -7.36 -7.74 30.68
C ALA A 389 -6.92 -7.63 32.15
N ALA A 390 -6.77 -6.40 32.61
CA ALA A 390 -6.29 -6.03 33.93
C ALA A 390 -7.16 -4.94 34.57
N ASP A 391 -8.40 -4.80 34.10
CA ASP A 391 -9.39 -3.86 34.63
C ASP A 391 -9.47 -3.94 36.18
N GLY A 392 -9.50 -2.78 36.84
CA GLY A 392 -9.53 -2.68 38.30
C GLY A 392 -8.16 -2.65 39.00
N ILE A 393 -7.05 -2.88 38.27
CA ILE A 393 -5.70 -2.67 38.81
C ILE A 393 -5.30 -1.19 38.78
N ALA A 394 -5.57 -0.51 37.68
CA ALA A 394 -5.27 0.91 37.51
C ALA A 394 -6.56 1.75 37.54
N PRO A 395 -6.55 2.94 38.14
CA PRO A 395 -7.68 3.86 38.07
C PRO A 395 -7.95 4.37 36.65
N VAL A 396 -9.22 4.64 36.33
CA VAL A 396 -9.67 5.08 35.00
C VAL A 396 -10.60 6.29 35.08
N TRP A 397 -10.66 7.09 34.02
CA TRP A 397 -11.44 8.34 33.96
C TRP A 397 -12.89 8.15 33.49
N ASN A 398 -13.19 7.04 32.81
CA ASN A 398 -14.49 6.70 32.27
C ASN A 398 -14.71 5.18 32.32
N ALA A 399 -15.96 4.73 32.45
CA ALA A 399 -16.32 3.32 32.61
C ALA A 399 -16.05 2.46 31.35
N ASP A 400 -15.97 3.07 30.17
CA ASP A 400 -15.68 2.39 28.91
C ASP A 400 -14.18 2.14 28.68
N VAL A 401 -13.32 2.70 29.54
CA VAL A 401 -11.86 2.53 29.46
C VAL A 401 -11.50 1.10 29.86
N ARG A 402 -10.74 0.42 28.99
CA ARG A 402 -10.16 -0.89 29.28
C ARG A 402 -8.71 -0.76 29.66
N PHE A 403 -8.26 -1.60 30.58
CA PHE A 403 -6.86 -1.67 31.00
C PHE A 403 -6.30 -3.07 30.78
N TYR A 404 -5.07 -3.15 30.26
CA TYR A 404 -4.44 -4.41 29.88
C TYR A 404 -3.01 -4.50 30.41
N ARG A 405 -2.60 -5.73 30.74
CA ARG A 405 -1.23 -6.09 31.08
C ARG A 405 -0.61 -6.87 29.92
N ILE A 406 0.64 -6.54 29.59
CA ILE A 406 1.46 -7.30 28.65
C ILE A 406 2.47 -8.15 29.41
N LYS A 407 2.58 -9.43 29.04
CA LYS A 407 3.54 -10.38 29.61
C LYS A 407 4.47 -10.92 28.53
N ASP A 408 5.71 -11.22 28.92
CA ASP A 408 6.64 -11.98 28.08
C ASP A 408 6.29 -13.48 28.07
N SER A 409 7.04 -14.27 27.29
CA SER A 409 6.86 -15.72 27.17
C SER A 409 7.13 -16.49 28.46
N ALA A 410 7.80 -15.89 29.46
CA ALA A 410 7.98 -16.46 30.80
C ALA A 410 6.81 -16.11 31.74
N GLY A 411 5.83 -15.35 31.28
CA GLY A 411 4.68 -14.89 32.05
C GLY A 411 4.97 -13.68 32.94
N LYS A 412 6.13 -13.02 32.79
CA LYS A 412 6.48 -11.83 33.57
C LYS A 412 5.84 -10.58 32.96
N PRO A 413 5.21 -9.69 33.75
CA PRO A 413 4.74 -8.41 33.25
C PRO A 413 5.90 -7.56 32.69
N ILE A 414 5.71 -7.01 31.50
CA ILE A 414 6.71 -6.14 30.85
C ILE A 414 6.17 -4.73 30.54
N SER A 415 4.86 -4.54 30.46
CA SER A 415 4.23 -3.23 30.23
C SER A 415 2.71 -3.28 30.47
N TYR A 416 2.06 -2.11 30.36
CA TYR A 416 0.61 -1.96 30.46
C TYR A 416 0.07 -0.94 29.44
N PHE A 417 -1.22 -0.98 29.15
CA PHE A 417 -1.87 0.11 28.42
C PHE A 417 -3.35 0.29 28.77
N TYR A 418 -3.82 1.53 28.61
CA TYR A 418 -5.24 1.91 28.65
C TYR A 418 -5.78 2.00 27.23
N PHE A 419 -7.08 1.72 27.06
CA PHE A 419 -7.77 1.90 25.80
C PHE A 419 -9.13 2.58 25.99
N ASP A 420 -9.30 3.80 25.44
CA ASP A 420 -10.56 4.56 25.40
C ASP A 420 -11.09 4.62 23.95
N PRO A 421 -12.00 3.70 23.55
CA PRO A 421 -12.30 3.44 22.13
C PRO A 421 -13.31 4.39 21.49
N TYR A 422 -14.29 4.91 22.24
CA TYR A 422 -15.53 5.41 21.66
C TYR A 422 -15.56 6.93 21.45
N SER A 423 -16.31 7.37 20.43
CA SER A 423 -16.65 8.78 20.22
C SER A 423 -17.45 9.33 21.41
N ARG A 424 -17.03 10.48 21.93
CA ARG A 424 -17.71 11.19 23.04
C ARG A 424 -17.57 12.71 22.86
N PRO A 425 -18.17 13.29 21.81
CA PRO A 425 -17.85 14.65 21.34
C PRO A 425 -18.23 15.77 22.33
N ALA A 426 -18.97 15.44 23.39
CA ALA A 426 -19.29 16.39 24.45
C ALA A 426 -18.06 16.81 25.27
N GLU A 427 -17.06 15.93 25.41
CA GLU A 427 -15.90 16.10 26.30
C GLU A 427 -14.58 15.46 25.78
N LYS A 428 -14.60 14.75 24.64
CA LYS A 428 -13.43 14.07 24.07
C LYS A 428 -13.04 14.64 22.70
N ARG A 429 -11.75 14.90 22.51
CA ARG A 429 -11.17 15.33 21.23
C ARG A 429 -11.36 14.26 20.15
N GLY A 430 -11.64 14.69 18.92
CA GLY A 430 -11.77 13.80 17.77
C GLY A 430 -10.44 13.18 17.30
N GLY A 431 -10.52 12.25 16.35
CA GLY A 431 -9.36 11.53 15.80
C GLY A 431 -9.04 10.23 16.55
N ALA A 432 -7.80 9.77 16.42
CA ALA A 432 -7.23 8.69 17.21
C ALA A 432 -5.76 9.05 17.52
N TRP A 433 -5.25 8.56 18.64
CA TRP A 433 -3.87 8.79 19.04
C TRP A 433 -3.41 7.79 20.11
N MET A 434 -2.10 7.65 20.21
CA MET A 434 -1.38 7.04 21.32
C MET A 434 -0.67 8.13 22.12
N ASP A 435 -0.56 7.95 23.43
CA ASP A 435 0.22 8.84 24.30
C ASP A 435 0.98 8.02 25.35
N GLU A 436 2.11 8.52 25.83
CA GLU A 436 2.84 7.89 26.92
C GLU A 436 2.21 8.24 28.27
N VAL A 437 2.15 7.27 29.19
CA VAL A 437 1.74 7.50 30.59
C VAL A 437 2.98 7.60 31.46
N VAL A 438 3.82 6.57 31.40
CA VAL A 438 5.17 6.55 31.98
C VAL A 438 6.10 5.79 31.03
N ALA A 439 7.35 6.25 30.92
CA ALA A 439 8.37 5.58 30.13
C ALA A 439 9.08 4.47 30.92
N ARG A 440 9.63 3.48 30.18
CA ARG A 440 10.53 2.47 30.72
C ARG A 440 11.81 3.16 31.20
N SER A 441 12.22 2.92 32.44
CA SER A 441 13.39 3.60 33.01
C SER A 441 14.03 2.83 34.16
N ARG A 442 15.35 2.70 34.14
CA ARG A 442 16.16 2.18 35.24
C ARG A 442 16.26 3.17 36.40
N ILE A 443 16.31 4.47 36.09
CA ILE A 443 16.51 5.53 37.09
C ILE A 443 15.27 5.72 37.98
N LEU A 444 14.10 5.37 37.44
CA LEU A 444 12.79 5.53 38.07
C LEU A 444 12.22 4.21 38.59
N SER A 445 13.04 3.15 38.66
CA SER A 445 12.64 1.88 39.25
C SER A 445 12.46 2.00 40.77
N ASP A 446 11.63 1.13 41.34
CA ASP A 446 11.54 0.96 42.78
C ASP A 446 12.66 0.03 43.31
N ASP A 447 12.82 -0.08 44.63
CA ASP A 447 13.84 -0.96 45.24
C ASP A 447 13.64 -2.46 44.93
N LYS A 448 12.50 -2.84 44.35
CA LYS A 448 12.10 -4.24 44.13
C LYS A 448 12.33 -4.69 42.69
N THR A 449 12.48 -3.76 41.75
CA THR A 449 12.61 -4.03 40.33
C THR A 449 13.83 -3.31 39.75
N SER A 450 14.42 -3.86 38.70
CA SER A 450 15.57 -3.24 38.04
C SER A 450 15.18 -2.12 37.05
N VAL A 451 13.87 -1.95 36.78
CA VAL A 451 13.34 -1.02 35.79
C VAL A 451 11.86 -0.75 36.07
N ARG A 452 11.42 0.51 35.96
CA ARG A 452 9.99 0.86 35.88
C ARG A 452 9.43 0.41 34.54
N LEU A 453 8.27 -0.24 34.54
CA LEU A 453 7.65 -0.73 33.32
C LEU A 453 6.91 0.41 32.58
N PRO A 454 6.95 0.45 31.24
CA PRO A 454 6.25 1.46 30.46
C PRO A 454 4.74 1.25 30.47
N VAL A 455 4.00 2.36 30.42
CA VAL A 455 2.53 2.38 30.31
C VAL A 455 2.11 3.33 29.20
N ALA A 456 1.17 2.91 28.34
CA ALA A 456 0.66 3.67 27.20
C ALA A 456 -0.84 3.97 27.32
N HIS A 457 -1.29 5.04 26.67
CA HIS A 457 -2.68 5.27 26.30
C HIS A 457 -2.89 4.92 24.83
N MET A 458 -4.02 4.29 24.53
CA MET A 458 -4.60 4.25 23.18
C MET A 458 -5.97 4.88 23.23
N VAL A 459 -6.24 5.79 22.29
CA VAL A 459 -7.52 6.48 22.21
C VAL A 459 -8.03 6.45 20.78
N CYS A 460 -9.26 6.00 20.59
CA CYS A 460 -9.97 6.06 19.31
C CYS A 460 -11.29 6.83 19.47
N ASN A 461 -11.96 7.16 18.37
CA ASN A 461 -13.30 7.75 18.37
C ASN A 461 -14.25 6.93 17.47
N GLN A 462 -14.20 5.61 17.61
CA GLN A 462 -15.05 4.71 16.83
C GLN A 462 -16.52 4.80 17.28
N MET A 463 -17.43 4.26 16.47
CA MET A 463 -18.85 4.20 16.76
C MET A 463 -19.13 3.55 18.14
N PRO A 464 -19.82 4.26 19.06
CA PRO A 464 -20.20 3.68 20.34
C PRO A 464 -21.12 2.46 20.20
N PRO A 465 -21.25 1.62 21.24
CA PRO A 465 -22.33 0.65 21.35
C PRO A 465 -23.72 1.28 21.09
N VAL A 466 -24.57 0.57 20.35
CA VAL A 466 -25.98 0.95 20.11
C VAL A 466 -26.88 -0.02 20.86
N GLY A 467 -27.54 0.46 21.91
CA GLY A 467 -28.27 -0.40 22.85
C GLY A 467 -27.34 -1.41 23.54
N ASP A 468 -27.77 -2.66 23.67
CA ASP A 468 -27.01 -3.73 24.35
C ASP A 468 -25.98 -4.45 23.45
N LYS A 469 -25.80 -4.00 22.20
CA LYS A 469 -24.87 -4.62 21.24
C LYS A 469 -23.43 -4.13 21.49
N PRO A 470 -22.40 -4.94 21.20
CA PRO A 470 -21.03 -4.43 21.20
C PRO A 470 -20.85 -3.33 20.13
N SER A 471 -19.80 -2.53 20.25
CA SER A 471 -19.40 -1.62 19.17
C SER A 471 -19.07 -2.43 17.91
N LEU A 472 -19.81 -2.16 16.83
CA LEU A 472 -19.67 -2.81 15.52
C LEU A 472 -18.95 -1.86 14.56
N MET A 473 -17.77 -2.28 14.12
CA MET A 473 -16.79 -1.41 13.47
C MET A 473 -16.88 -1.50 11.95
N THR A 474 -16.57 -0.40 11.30
CA THR A 474 -16.12 -0.39 9.91
C THR A 474 -14.72 -1.00 9.81
N PHE A 475 -14.31 -1.38 8.60
CA PHE A 475 -12.93 -1.85 8.37
C PHE A 475 -11.90 -0.74 8.68
N ARG A 476 -12.24 0.54 8.43
CA ARG A 476 -11.34 1.66 8.72
C ARG A 476 -11.12 1.88 10.21
N GLU A 477 -12.15 1.66 11.03
CA GLU A 477 -12.00 1.68 12.49
C GLU A 477 -11.11 0.52 12.97
N VAL A 478 -11.16 -0.65 12.32
CA VAL A 478 -10.24 -1.77 12.63
C VAL A 478 -8.80 -1.39 12.33
N GLU A 479 -8.53 -0.83 11.14
CA GLU A 479 -7.19 -0.31 10.79
C GLU A 479 -6.71 0.73 11.81
N THR A 480 -7.59 1.63 12.25
CA THR A 480 -7.27 2.66 13.24
C THR A 480 -6.83 2.06 14.57
N VAL A 481 -7.51 1.02 15.07
CA VAL A 481 -7.09 0.31 16.30
C VAL A 481 -5.71 -0.34 16.13
N PHE A 482 -5.45 -0.94 14.97
CA PHE A 482 -4.15 -1.53 14.66
C PHE A 482 -3.04 -0.47 14.58
N HIS A 483 -3.33 0.69 13.99
CA HIS A 483 -2.44 1.84 13.92
C HIS A 483 -2.01 2.29 15.31
N GLU A 484 -2.95 2.61 16.19
CA GLU A 484 -2.64 3.07 17.55
C GLU A 484 -1.93 1.98 18.37
N PHE A 485 -2.24 0.70 18.13
CA PHE A 485 -1.56 -0.39 18.80
C PHE A 485 -0.10 -0.50 18.35
N GLY A 486 0.24 -0.14 17.12
CA GLY A 486 1.63 -0.09 16.65
C GLY A 486 2.48 0.93 17.41
N HIS A 487 1.96 2.14 17.65
CA HIS A 487 2.62 3.11 18.55
C HIS A 487 2.75 2.55 19.96
N ALA A 488 1.66 1.99 20.50
CA ALA A 488 1.65 1.43 21.85
C ALA A 488 2.69 0.31 22.00
N LEU A 489 2.84 -0.56 21.00
CA LEU A 489 3.86 -1.62 20.96
C LEU A 489 5.28 -1.06 21.01
N GLN A 490 5.59 0.01 20.27
CA GLN A 490 6.92 0.61 20.28
C GLN A 490 7.27 1.19 21.65
N HIS A 491 6.31 1.83 22.32
CA HIS A 491 6.48 2.29 23.69
C HIS A 491 6.65 1.13 24.68
N MET A 492 5.78 0.13 24.56
CA MET A 492 5.64 -0.96 25.53
C MET A 492 6.76 -2.01 25.45
N LEU A 493 7.27 -2.29 24.25
CA LEU A 493 8.24 -3.37 24.01
C LEU A 493 9.70 -2.90 23.95
N THR A 494 9.92 -1.61 24.21
CA THR A 494 11.27 -1.05 24.28
C THR A 494 12.16 -1.81 25.27
N LYS A 495 13.40 -2.06 24.86
CA LYS A 495 14.45 -2.66 25.70
C LYS A 495 15.41 -1.63 26.26
N GLN A 496 15.35 -0.38 25.79
CA GLN A 496 16.08 0.73 26.39
C GLN A 496 15.59 0.95 27.82
N ASP A 497 16.52 1.02 28.76
CA ASP A 497 16.26 1.39 30.16
C ASP A 497 16.78 2.78 30.51
N GLU A 498 17.42 3.47 29.56
CA GLU A 498 17.71 4.91 29.62
C GLU A 498 16.44 5.70 29.25
N GLY A 499 15.75 6.26 30.25
CA GLY A 499 14.36 6.71 30.09
C GLY A 499 14.15 7.92 29.18
N LEU A 500 15.21 8.67 28.86
CA LEU A 500 15.17 9.80 27.94
C LEU A 500 15.13 9.40 26.45
N VAL A 501 15.42 8.14 26.11
CA VAL A 501 15.35 7.59 24.74
C VAL A 501 14.58 6.27 24.65
N ALA A 502 13.85 5.92 25.72
CA ALA A 502 13.03 4.73 25.78
C ALA A 502 11.69 4.91 25.07
N GLY A 503 11.15 3.80 24.57
CA GLY A 503 9.86 3.79 23.88
C GLY A 503 9.93 4.58 22.58
N ILE A 504 9.14 5.64 22.49
CA ILE A 504 9.10 6.54 21.32
C ILE A 504 9.96 7.81 21.50
N ARG A 505 10.54 8.03 22.70
CA ARG A 505 11.36 9.21 22.98
C ARG A 505 12.66 9.18 22.20
N GLY A 506 13.07 10.33 21.67
CA GLY A 506 14.32 10.49 20.92
C GLY A 506 14.32 9.86 19.52
N ILE A 507 13.18 9.34 19.06
CA ILE A 507 12.99 8.92 17.67
C ILE A 507 12.63 10.17 16.85
N GLU A 508 13.32 10.38 15.74
CA GLU A 508 13.01 11.41 14.76
C GLU A 508 11.55 11.30 14.30
N TRP A 509 10.83 12.43 14.29
CA TRP A 509 9.37 12.46 14.16
C TRP A 509 8.83 11.84 12.85
N ASP A 510 9.62 11.85 11.78
CA ASP A 510 9.29 11.24 10.50
C ASP A 510 9.47 9.70 10.46
N ALA A 511 9.93 9.08 11.55
CA ALA A 511 9.99 7.63 11.73
C ALA A 511 8.97 7.07 12.74
N VAL A 512 8.34 7.91 13.58
CA VAL A 512 7.44 7.42 14.66
C VAL A 512 6.18 6.73 14.15
N GLU A 513 5.77 7.02 12.91
CA GLU A 513 4.63 6.44 12.21
C GLU A 513 4.94 5.07 11.56
N LEU A 514 6.19 4.60 11.63
CA LEU A 514 6.61 3.32 11.06
C LEU A 514 5.85 2.13 11.67
N PRO A 515 5.90 1.89 13.00
CA PRO A 515 5.24 0.73 13.57
C PRO A 515 3.71 0.83 13.56
N SER A 516 3.13 2.03 13.63
CA SER A 516 1.69 2.24 13.54
C SER A 516 1.15 1.80 12.17
N GLN A 517 1.67 2.37 11.09
CA GLN A 517 1.28 2.01 9.72
C GLN A 517 1.68 0.59 9.33
N PHE A 518 2.77 0.06 9.91
CA PHE A 518 3.16 -1.33 9.71
C PHE A 518 2.05 -2.29 10.19
N MET A 519 1.45 -2.01 11.35
CA MET A 519 0.38 -2.85 11.91
C MET A 519 -0.87 -2.88 11.02
N GLU A 520 -1.22 -1.78 10.33
CA GLU A 520 -2.37 -1.72 9.42
C GLU A 520 -2.33 -2.78 8.31
N ASN A 521 -1.14 -3.15 7.83
CA ASN A 521 -0.99 -4.17 6.77
C ASN A 521 -1.56 -5.54 7.18
N TRP A 522 -1.51 -5.86 8.47
CA TRP A 522 -2.01 -7.13 8.99
C TRP A 522 -3.53 -7.24 8.96
N CYS A 523 -4.26 -6.13 8.84
CA CYS A 523 -5.70 -6.15 8.63
C CYS A 523 -6.10 -6.85 7.32
N TYR A 524 -5.20 -6.92 6.33
CA TYR A 524 -5.42 -7.64 5.07
C TYR A 524 -4.80 -9.04 5.03
N HIS A 525 -3.97 -9.40 6.01
CA HIS A 525 -3.46 -10.77 6.13
C HIS A 525 -4.63 -11.71 6.43
N ARG A 526 -4.85 -12.68 5.53
CA ARG A 526 -5.97 -13.62 5.59
C ARG A 526 -6.22 -14.19 6.98
N ASP A 527 -5.20 -14.76 7.62
CA ASP A 527 -5.41 -15.49 8.87
C ASP A 527 -5.69 -14.54 10.05
N THR A 528 -5.12 -13.33 10.00
CA THR A 528 -5.47 -12.26 10.95
C THR A 528 -6.92 -11.81 10.76
N LEU A 529 -7.32 -11.46 9.53
CA LEU A 529 -8.69 -11.03 9.23
C LEU A 529 -9.70 -12.11 9.61
N MET A 530 -9.47 -13.37 9.22
CA MET A 530 -10.37 -14.48 9.54
C MET A 530 -10.43 -14.80 11.04
N SER A 531 -9.39 -14.47 11.81
CA SER A 531 -9.43 -14.60 13.27
C SER A 531 -10.35 -13.57 13.93
N ILE A 532 -10.43 -12.37 13.34
CA ILE A 532 -11.23 -11.23 13.80
C ILE A 532 -12.67 -11.34 13.33
N ALA A 533 -12.87 -11.61 12.03
CA ALA A 533 -14.11 -11.42 11.32
C ALA A 533 -15.11 -12.56 11.64
N LYS A 534 -15.76 -12.47 12.80
CA LYS A 534 -16.75 -13.42 13.29
C LYS A 534 -18.03 -12.67 13.63
N HIS A 535 -19.16 -13.15 13.12
CA HIS A 535 -20.44 -12.52 13.36
C HIS A 535 -20.73 -12.48 14.87
N TYR A 536 -21.04 -11.29 15.40
CA TYR A 536 -21.11 -11.07 16.85
C TYR A 536 -22.17 -11.92 17.57
N GLU A 537 -23.28 -12.25 16.89
CA GLU A 537 -24.35 -13.11 17.46
C GLU A 537 -24.10 -14.61 17.23
N THR A 538 -23.76 -15.02 16.00
CA THR A 538 -23.72 -16.44 15.61
C THR A 538 -22.34 -17.07 15.81
N GLY A 539 -21.28 -16.26 15.89
CA GLY A 539 -19.89 -16.71 15.93
C GLY A 539 -19.36 -17.25 14.61
N GLU A 540 -20.15 -17.23 13.53
CA GLU A 540 -19.74 -17.71 12.20
C GLU A 540 -18.64 -16.81 11.62
N CYS A 541 -17.63 -17.44 11.01
CA CYS A 541 -16.56 -16.72 10.33
C CYS A 541 -17.07 -16.03 9.05
N LEU A 542 -16.46 -14.91 8.70
CA LEU A 542 -16.70 -14.23 7.43
C LEU A 542 -16.51 -15.21 6.26
N PRO A 543 -17.46 -15.28 5.31
CA PRO A 543 -17.31 -16.12 4.14
C PRO A 543 -16.06 -15.76 3.33
N GLU A 544 -15.34 -16.77 2.83
CA GLU A 544 -14.10 -16.58 2.04
C GLU A 544 -14.30 -15.66 0.84
N GLU A 545 -15.45 -15.76 0.18
CA GLU A 545 -15.79 -14.88 -0.95
C GLU A 545 -15.79 -13.40 -0.57
N ILE A 546 -16.32 -13.06 0.63
CA ILE A 546 -16.37 -11.69 1.11
C ILE A 546 -14.98 -11.19 1.49
N TYR A 547 -14.11 -12.05 2.04
CA TYR A 547 -12.69 -11.72 2.23
C TYR A 547 -12.00 -11.38 0.90
N GLN A 548 -12.20 -12.18 -0.15
CA GLN A 548 -11.61 -11.91 -1.46
C GLN A 548 -12.11 -10.58 -2.05
N LYS A 549 -13.38 -10.23 -1.83
CA LYS A 549 -13.94 -8.93 -2.23
C LYS A 549 -13.34 -7.77 -1.44
N LEU A 550 -13.16 -7.91 -0.12
CA LEU A 550 -12.44 -6.94 0.73
C LEU A 550 -11.00 -6.71 0.24
N LEU A 551 -10.29 -7.80 -0.07
CA LEU A 551 -8.92 -7.73 -0.57
C LEU A 551 -8.86 -7.05 -1.95
N ALA A 552 -9.80 -7.37 -2.85
CA ALA A 552 -9.90 -6.72 -4.16
C ALA A 552 -10.19 -5.22 -4.05
N ALA A 553 -10.94 -4.80 -3.02
CA ALA A 553 -11.27 -3.40 -2.76
C ALA A 553 -10.14 -2.61 -2.08
N ARG A 554 -9.05 -3.25 -1.63
CA ARG A 554 -7.91 -2.57 -0.94
C ARG A 554 -7.37 -1.37 -1.70
N THR A 555 -7.21 -1.50 -3.03
CA THR A 555 -6.64 -0.44 -3.88
C THR A 555 -7.70 0.49 -4.48
N PHE A 556 -8.97 0.39 -4.04
CA PHE A 556 -10.02 1.27 -4.54
C PHE A 556 -9.74 2.72 -4.14
N ARG A 557 -9.69 3.61 -5.13
CA ARG A 557 -9.40 5.04 -4.95
C ARG A 557 -8.05 5.37 -4.30
N ALA A 558 -7.09 4.44 -4.36
CA ALA A 558 -5.76 4.66 -3.78
C ALA A 558 -5.08 5.94 -4.32
N GLY A 559 -5.32 6.28 -5.60
CA GLY A 559 -4.85 7.54 -6.19
C GLY A 559 -5.43 8.77 -5.50
N SER A 560 -6.75 8.84 -5.37
CA SER A 560 -7.44 9.93 -4.67
C SER A 560 -7.05 10.05 -3.20
N LEU A 561 -6.97 8.92 -2.48
CA LEU A 561 -6.59 8.89 -1.07
C LEU A 561 -5.13 9.34 -0.87
N SER A 562 -4.22 8.90 -1.74
CA SER A 562 -2.83 9.34 -1.74
C SER A 562 -2.71 10.85 -2.00
N ILE A 563 -3.35 11.34 -3.07
CA ILE A 563 -3.36 12.78 -3.43
C ILE A 563 -3.91 13.64 -2.27
N ARG A 564 -4.93 13.19 -1.55
CA ARG A 564 -5.45 13.87 -0.35
C ARG A 564 -4.39 14.00 0.76
N GLN A 565 -3.66 12.93 1.08
CA GLN A 565 -2.60 13.00 2.10
C GLN A 565 -1.44 13.91 1.65
N LEU A 566 -1.12 13.90 0.36
CA LEU A 566 -0.08 14.75 -0.22
C LEU A 566 -0.49 16.23 -0.22
N LYS A 567 -1.76 16.55 -0.44
CA LYS A 567 -2.30 17.91 -0.28
C LYS A 567 -2.02 18.45 1.13
N PHE A 568 -2.31 17.66 2.17
CA PHE A 568 -2.07 18.07 3.56
C PHE A 568 -0.59 18.26 3.88
N ALA A 569 0.27 17.35 3.40
CA ALA A 569 1.71 17.46 3.61
C ALA A 569 2.32 18.67 2.88
N THR A 570 1.91 18.90 1.62
CA THR A 570 2.43 20.00 0.81
C THR A 570 1.96 21.36 1.33
N VAL A 571 0.69 21.50 1.73
CA VAL A 571 0.21 22.79 2.28
C VAL A 571 0.87 23.13 3.62
N ASP A 572 1.12 22.14 4.48
CA ASP A 572 1.89 22.30 5.72
C ASP A 572 3.31 22.82 5.44
N LEU A 573 4.06 22.16 4.55
CA LEU A 573 5.40 22.61 4.19
C LEU A 573 5.39 24.00 3.55
N GLU A 574 4.45 24.31 2.67
CA GLU A 574 4.35 25.63 2.01
C GLU A 574 4.07 26.76 3.01
N LEU A 575 3.15 26.53 3.96
CA LEU A 575 2.84 27.48 5.04
C LEU A 575 4.03 27.74 5.98
N HIS A 576 4.92 26.77 6.13
CA HIS A 576 6.07 26.87 7.03
C HIS A 576 7.42 27.18 6.36
N SER A 577 7.45 27.28 5.02
CA SER A 577 8.66 27.56 4.25
C SER A 577 8.56 28.84 3.40
N LYS A 578 7.56 28.92 2.51
CA LYS A 578 7.44 30.00 1.49
C LYS A 578 6.46 31.09 1.90
N TYR A 579 5.44 30.75 2.67
CA TYR A 579 4.42 31.70 3.11
C TYR A 579 5.01 32.79 4.03
N VAL A 580 4.57 34.04 3.83
CA VAL A 580 4.98 35.19 4.65
C VAL A 580 3.73 35.80 5.31
N PRO A 581 3.50 35.56 6.61
CA PRO A 581 2.35 36.09 7.33
C PRO A 581 2.31 37.63 7.31
N GLY A 582 1.09 38.18 7.21
CA GLY A 582 0.86 39.64 7.10
C GLY A 582 1.13 40.25 5.72
N GLY A 583 1.46 39.43 4.71
CA GLY A 583 1.52 39.83 3.31
C GLY A 583 0.15 39.98 2.66
N SER A 584 0.13 40.15 1.32
CA SER A 584 -1.12 40.23 0.55
C SER A 584 -1.78 38.87 0.28
N GLU A 585 -1.05 37.77 0.45
CA GLU A 585 -1.53 36.40 0.30
C GLU A 585 -2.04 35.87 1.65
N SER A 586 -3.24 35.28 1.67
CA SER A 586 -3.81 34.60 2.83
C SER A 586 -3.46 33.11 2.86
N ILE A 587 -3.58 32.47 4.02
CA ILE A 587 -3.45 31.01 4.13
C ILE A 587 -4.40 30.22 3.19
N TYR A 588 -5.55 30.79 2.83
CA TYR A 588 -6.51 30.17 1.92
C TYR A 588 -6.11 30.34 0.45
N ASP A 589 -5.35 31.38 0.12
CA ASP A 589 -4.75 31.52 -1.21
C ASP A 589 -3.64 30.46 -1.41
N VAL A 590 -2.83 30.22 -0.37
CA VAL A 590 -1.83 29.14 -0.37
C VAL A 590 -2.50 27.78 -0.56
N ASP A 591 -3.58 27.50 0.17
CA ASP A 591 -4.32 26.24 0.03
C ASP A 591 -4.84 26.03 -1.40
N ARG A 592 -5.42 27.07 -2.02
CA ARG A 592 -5.89 26.99 -3.40
C ARG A 592 -4.75 26.73 -4.38
N ARG A 593 -3.64 27.48 -4.27
CA ARG A 593 -2.45 27.30 -5.11
C ARG A 593 -1.87 25.89 -5.01
N VAL A 594 -1.74 25.34 -3.80
CA VAL A 594 -1.23 23.99 -3.59
C VAL A 594 -2.20 22.94 -4.16
N SER A 595 -3.50 23.18 -4.01
CA SER A 595 -4.55 22.26 -4.47
C SER A 595 -4.59 22.12 -6.00
N GLU A 596 -4.11 23.10 -6.78
CA GLU A 596 -4.03 23.00 -8.25
C GLU A 596 -3.25 21.78 -8.74
N LYS A 597 -2.25 21.30 -7.97
CA LYS A 597 -1.44 20.11 -8.30
C LYS A 597 -1.74 18.90 -7.43
N THR A 598 -2.50 19.09 -6.35
CA THR A 598 -2.74 18.09 -5.31
C THR A 598 -4.22 17.81 -5.07
N GLN A 599 -5.10 18.25 -5.97
CA GLN A 599 -6.51 17.87 -6.06
C GLN A 599 -6.98 17.90 -7.51
N VAL A 600 -7.93 17.03 -7.86
CA VAL A 600 -8.47 16.92 -9.23
C VAL A 600 -9.59 17.91 -9.52
N ILE A 601 -10.23 18.43 -8.47
CA ILE A 601 -11.19 19.53 -8.52
C ILE A 601 -10.76 20.57 -7.48
N PRO A 602 -10.89 21.88 -7.77
CA PRO A 602 -10.50 22.93 -6.82
C PRO A 602 -11.32 22.83 -5.52
N PRO A 603 -10.74 23.22 -4.35
CA PRO A 603 -11.51 23.44 -3.13
C PRO A 603 -12.61 24.48 -3.36
N LEU A 604 -13.65 24.45 -2.50
CA LEU A 604 -14.64 25.52 -2.49
C LEU A 604 -14.00 26.83 -2.02
N PRO A 605 -14.45 28.01 -2.49
CA PRO A 605 -14.01 29.30 -1.95
C PRO A 605 -14.26 29.41 -0.43
N GLU A 606 -15.28 28.70 0.06
CA GLU A 606 -15.65 28.64 1.48
C GLU A 606 -14.89 27.56 2.27
N ASP A 607 -13.95 26.83 1.67
CA ASP A 607 -13.18 25.80 2.38
C ASP A 607 -12.28 26.42 3.45
N ARG A 608 -12.42 25.95 4.70
CA ARG A 608 -11.66 26.40 5.86
C ARG A 608 -11.05 25.23 6.62
N PHE A 609 -10.75 24.10 5.95
CA PHE A 609 -10.24 22.90 6.63
C PHE A 609 -9.00 23.18 7.50
N LEU A 610 -8.16 24.16 7.14
CA LEU A 610 -7.01 24.63 7.96
C LEU A 610 -7.41 25.00 9.39
N CYS A 611 -8.59 25.59 9.60
CA CYS A 611 -9.14 25.92 10.92
C CYS A 611 -9.41 24.69 11.80
N SER A 612 -9.37 23.50 11.23
CA SER A 612 -9.52 22.22 11.92
C SER A 612 -8.33 21.28 11.76
N PHE A 613 -7.20 21.78 11.22
CA PHE A 613 -6.00 20.98 11.01
C PHE A 613 -5.11 20.90 12.26
N SER A 614 -5.65 20.30 13.33
CA SER A 614 -4.99 20.24 14.65
C SER A 614 -3.60 19.62 14.61
N HIS A 615 -3.30 18.72 13.66
CA HIS A 615 -1.96 18.11 13.54
C HIS A 615 -0.83 19.15 13.48
N ILE A 616 -1.02 20.25 12.75
CA ILE A 616 0.03 21.24 12.49
C ILE A 616 -0.10 22.48 13.37
N PHE A 617 -1.30 22.79 13.89
CA PHE A 617 -1.52 23.99 14.72
C PHE A 617 -1.66 23.71 16.22
N ALA A 618 -1.99 22.48 16.60
CA ALA A 618 -2.17 22.05 17.99
C ALA A 618 -1.59 20.65 18.29
N GLY A 619 -0.69 20.18 17.43
CA GLY A 619 -0.03 18.87 17.51
C GLY A 619 1.43 18.94 17.08
N GLY A 620 2.10 17.78 17.06
CA GLY A 620 3.54 17.67 16.79
C GLY A 620 3.97 17.75 15.33
N TYR A 621 3.05 17.93 14.37
CA TYR A 621 3.33 17.74 12.93
C TYR A 621 3.55 19.05 12.16
N ALA A 622 3.81 20.17 12.85
CA ALA A 622 4.10 21.44 12.17
C ALA A 622 5.36 21.34 11.28
N ALA A 623 5.22 21.64 9.99
CA ALA A 623 6.24 21.37 8.96
C ALA A 623 6.73 19.91 9.02
N GLY A 624 5.78 19.00 9.19
CA GLY A 624 6.02 17.62 9.59
C GLY A 624 4.88 16.69 9.22
N TYR A 625 3.78 17.13 8.61
CA TYR A 625 2.69 16.23 8.22
C TYR A 625 3.13 15.22 7.14
N TYR A 626 4.18 15.54 6.38
CA TYR A 626 4.83 14.60 5.47
C TYR A 626 5.36 13.33 6.17
N SER A 627 5.58 13.37 7.50
CA SER A 627 6.02 12.24 8.33
C SER A 627 5.18 11.00 8.11
N TYR A 628 3.85 11.14 7.92
CA TYR A 628 2.98 10.00 7.59
C TYR A 628 3.42 9.29 6.30
N LYS A 629 3.73 10.02 5.22
CA LYS A 629 4.14 9.41 3.95
C LYS A 629 5.60 8.99 3.94
N TRP A 630 6.45 9.69 4.69
CA TRP A 630 7.85 9.29 4.90
C TRP A 630 7.92 7.95 5.62
N ALA A 631 7.22 7.80 6.74
CA ALA A 631 7.12 6.55 7.45
C ALA A 631 6.36 5.47 6.69
N GLU A 632 5.40 5.80 5.82
CA GLU A 632 4.67 4.79 5.04
C GLU A 632 5.59 4.09 4.02
N VAL A 633 6.63 4.79 3.53
CA VAL A 633 7.71 4.16 2.76
C VAL A 633 8.44 3.13 3.61
N LEU A 634 8.80 3.50 4.84
CA LEU A 634 9.46 2.60 5.77
C LEU A 634 8.55 1.41 6.13
N SER A 635 7.27 1.64 6.41
CA SER A 635 6.36 0.61 6.92
C SER A 635 5.94 -0.38 5.85
N ALA A 636 5.66 0.08 4.63
CA ALA A 636 5.40 -0.79 3.50
C ALA A 636 6.62 -1.64 3.13
N ASP A 637 7.82 -1.05 3.16
CA ASP A 637 9.05 -1.79 2.88
C ASP A 637 9.44 -2.74 4.03
N ALA A 638 9.14 -2.37 5.28
CA ALA A 638 9.27 -3.29 6.41
C ALA A 638 8.31 -4.48 6.29
N PHE A 639 7.05 -4.23 5.89
CA PHE A 639 6.09 -5.30 5.62
C PHE A 639 6.54 -6.18 4.45
N SER A 640 7.20 -5.62 3.42
CA SER A 640 7.75 -6.41 2.32
C SER A 640 8.79 -7.45 2.77
N ALA A 641 9.46 -7.26 3.90
CA ALA A 641 10.35 -8.29 4.46
C ALA A 641 9.59 -9.55 4.93
N PHE A 642 8.33 -9.39 5.36
CA PHE A 642 7.45 -10.52 5.66
C PHE A 642 6.91 -11.16 4.37
N GLU A 643 6.65 -10.37 3.34
CA GLU A 643 6.30 -10.89 2.00
C GLU A 643 7.45 -11.73 1.42
N ASP A 644 8.69 -11.21 1.47
CA ASP A 644 9.92 -11.88 1.01
C ASP A 644 10.18 -13.19 1.77
N ALA A 645 9.94 -13.21 3.09
CA ALA A 645 10.12 -14.38 3.93
C ALA A 645 9.02 -15.44 3.73
N GLY A 646 7.83 -15.02 3.28
CA GLY A 646 6.69 -15.87 3.02
C GLY A 646 5.60 -15.77 4.10
N LEU A 647 4.53 -15.02 3.81
CA LEU A 647 3.38 -14.82 4.71
C LEU A 647 2.55 -16.07 5.01
N HIS A 648 2.82 -17.20 4.33
CA HIS A 648 2.15 -18.48 4.56
C HIS A 648 3.00 -19.47 5.38
N ASP A 649 4.22 -19.09 5.75
CA ASP A 649 5.12 -19.88 6.60
C ASP A 649 5.16 -19.26 8.00
N ASP A 650 4.40 -19.85 8.93
CA ASP A 650 4.35 -19.43 10.34
C ASP A 650 5.74 -19.29 10.98
N LYS A 651 6.70 -20.12 10.60
CA LYS A 651 8.06 -20.05 11.15
C LYS A 651 8.76 -18.80 10.63
N ALA A 652 8.70 -18.56 9.32
CA ALA A 652 9.31 -17.38 8.69
C ALA A 652 8.69 -16.07 9.20
N VAL A 653 7.37 -16.06 9.40
CA VAL A 653 6.64 -14.92 9.98
C VAL A 653 7.08 -14.67 11.43
N ARG A 654 7.18 -15.71 12.27
CA ARG A 654 7.67 -15.59 13.66
C ARG A 654 9.12 -15.09 13.74
N GLU A 655 10.01 -15.62 12.89
CA GLU A 655 11.42 -15.21 12.86
C GLU A 655 11.57 -13.74 12.41
N THR A 656 10.80 -13.32 11.42
CA THR A 656 10.76 -11.92 10.95
C THR A 656 10.11 -11.00 11.98
N GLY A 657 9.02 -11.44 12.63
CA GLY A 657 8.37 -10.73 13.73
C GLY A 657 9.28 -10.54 14.94
N HIS A 658 10.04 -11.58 15.31
CA HIS A 658 11.05 -11.47 16.35
C HIS A 658 12.14 -10.46 15.96
N ARG A 659 12.63 -10.47 14.72
CA ARG A 659 13.60 -9.45 14.26
C ARG A 659 13.02 -8.04 14.34
N PHE A 660 11.78 -7.83 13.92
CA PHE A 660 11.09 -6.53 14.02
C PHE A 660 10.96 -6.06 15.49
N ARG A 661 10.64 -6.99 16.39
CA ARG A 661 10.59 -6.74 17.84
C ARG A 661 11.94 -6.32 18.39
N GLU A 662 13.01 -7.02 18.01
CA GLU A 662 14.36 -6.82 18.54
C GLU A 662 15.07 -5.58 17.98
N THR A 663 14.53 -4.98 16.90
CA THR A 663 15.05 -3.74 16.31
C THR A 663 14.07 -2.58 16.51
N ILE A 664 13.08 -2.43 15.63
CA ILE A 664 12.17 -1.28 15.52
C ILE A 664 11.40 -1.02 16.82
N LEU A 665 10.93 -2.08 17.49
CA LEU A 665 10.17 -1.94 18.74
C LEU A 665 11.07 -1.89 19.99
N ALA A 666 12.29 -2.41 19.93
CA ALA A 666 13.16 -2.51 21.11
C ALA A 666 14.07 -1.29 21.31
N LEU A 667 14.58 -0.69 20.23
CA LEU A 667 15.74 0.21 20.30
C LEU A 667 15.39 1.66 20.66
N GLY A 668 14.11 2.05 20.61
CA GLY A 668 13.66 3.42 20.89
C GLY A 668 14.46 4.47 20.12
N GLY A 669 14.64 5.66 20.71
CA GLY A 669 15.53 6.71 20.18
C GLY A 669 17.01 6.50 20.46
N GLY A 670 17.37 5.34 21.05
CA GLY A 670 18.73 5.01 21.45
C GLY A 670 19.67 4.67 20.28
N LYS A 671 19.15 4.63 19.05
CA LYS A 671 19.89 4.44 17.81
C LYS A 671 19.22 5.23 16.68
N ASP A 672 19.99 5.62 15.67
CA ASP A 672 19.46 6.34 14.50
C ASP A 672 18.36 5.51 13.79
N PRO A 673 17.17 6.06 13.47
CA PRO A 673 16.08 5.29 12.90
C PRO A 673 16.39 4.66 11.54
N LEU A 674 17.25 5.26 10.72
CA LEU A 674 17.67 4.66 9.45
C LEU A 674 18.55 3.43 9.72
N GLU A 675 19.45 3.51 10.70
CA GLU A 675 20.26 2.36 11.11
C GLU A 675 19.39 1.24 11.69
N VAL A 676 18.41 1.57 12.53
CA VAL A 676 17.43 0.61 13.08
C VAL A 676 16.66 -0.07 11.94
N PHE A 677 16.22 0.71 10.95
CA PHE A 677 15.52 0.18 9.78
C PHE A 677 16.42 -0.76 8.96
N VAL A 678 17.67 -0.36 8.68
CA VAL A 678 18.64 -1.19 7.93
C VAL A 678 18.96 -2.48 8.68
N GLU A 679 19.10 -2.43 10.00
CA GLU A 679 19.32 -3.61 10.85
C GLU A 679 18.15 -4.61 10.75
N PHE A 680 16.92 -4.12 10.63
CA PHE A 680 15.75 -4.97 10.36
C PHE A 680 15.71 -5.49 8.91
N ARG A 681 15.83 -4.57 7.94
CA ARG A 681 15.51 -4.78 6.52
C ARG A 681 16.65 -5.42 5.73
N GLY A 682 17.89 -5.24 6.17
CA GLY A 682 19.13 -5.63 5.49
C GLY A 682 19.60 -4.66 4.40
N ARG A 683 18.87 -3.54 4.18
CA ARG A 683 19.18 -2.49 3.20
C ARG A 683 18.43 -1.19 3.54
N GLU A 684 18.79 -0.10 2.89
CA GLU A 684 18.06 1.17 2.93
C GLU A 684 16.63 1.04 2.35
N PRO A 685 15.71 1.95 2.75
CA PRO A 685 14.30 1.89 2.35
C PRO A 685 14.07 2.21 0.87
N SER A 686 13.07 1.57 0.28
CA SER A 686 12.59 1.82 -1.07
C SER A 686 11.10 2.20 -1.06
N PRO A 687 10.65 3.18 -1.86
CA PRO A 687 9.23 3.52 -1.98
C PRO A 687 8.44 2.54 -2.86
N GLU A 688 9.08 1.56 -3.50
CA GLU A 688 8.42 0.60 -4.39
C GLU A 688 7.31 -0.21 -3.69
N PRO A 689 7.51 -0.78 -2.48
CA PRO A 689 6.48 -1.56 -1.80
C PRO A 689 5.23 -0.71 -1.51
N LEU A 690 5.41 0.55 -1.09
CA LEU A 690 4.30 1.48 -0.86
C LEU A 690 3.46 1.66 -2.13
N LEU A 691 4.11 1.92 -3.26
CA LEU A 691 3.43 2.09 -4.53
C LEU A 691 2.76 0.79 -5.01
N ARG A 692 3.39 -0.37 -4.80
CA ARG A 692 2.85 -1.69 -5.13
C ARG A 692 1.62 -2.06 -4.30
N HIS A 693 1.69 -1.91 -2.98
CA HIS A 693 0.59 -2.20 -2.06
C HIS A 693 -0.66 -1.37 -2.36
N ASN A 694 -0.47 -0.16 -2.89
CA ASN A 694 -1.54 0.75 -3.26
C ASN A 694 -1.93 0.68 -4.75
N GLY A 695 -1.28 -0.16 -5.56
CA GLY A 695 -1.56 -0.26 -7.00
C GLY A 695 -1.23 1.01 -7.79
N LEU A 696 -0.27 1.81 -7.31
CA LEU A 696 0.21 3.08 -7.86
C LEU A 696 1.57 2.97 -8.56
N ASN A 697 2.14 1.77 -8.67
CA ASN A 697 3.20 1.52 -9.62
C ASN A 697 2.67 1.88 -11.02
N PHE A 698 3.45 2.65 -11.79
CA PHE A 698 3.12 2.96 -13.19
C PHE A 698 2.70 1.65 -13.88
N GLY A 699 1.43 1.55 -14.30
CA GLY A 699 0.89 0.30 -14.87
C GLY A 699 -0.61 0.00 -14.68
N ARG A 700 -1.39 0.79 -13.93
CA ARG A 700 -2.85 0.53 -13.74
C ARG A 700 -3.73 1.73 -14.16
N LEU A 701 -4.06 1.82 -15.44
CA LEU A 701 -5.27 2.54 -15.89
C LEU A 701 -6.28 1.49 -16.38
N VAL A 702 -7.28 1.23 -15.56
CA VAL A 702 -8.34 0.23 -15.79
C VAL A 702 -9.25 0.69 -16.93
N SER A 703 -9.38 -0.17 -17.94
CA SER A 703 -10.43 -0.12 -18.95
C SER A 703 -11.77 -0.57 -18.34
N HIS A 704 -12.72 0.34 -18.18
CA HIS A 704 -14.15 0.02 -18.25
C HIS A 704 -14.94 1.28 -18.63
N ARG A 705 -15.40 1.36 -19.88
CA ARG A 705 -16.62 2.09 -20.23
C ARG A 705 -17.56 1.11 -20.90
N GLN A 706 -18.69 0.83 -20.25
CA GLN A 706 -19.87 0.32 -20.91
C GLN A 706 -20.63 1.48 -21.58
N SER A 707 -21.07 1.15 -22.79
CA SER A 707 -22.15 1.70 -23.63
C SER A 707 -23.20 2.61 -22.99
N GLU A 708 -23.54 3.68 -23.71
CA GLU A 708 -24.90 4.13 -24.09
C GLU A 708 -24.75 5.14 -25.25
N SER A 709 -24.98 4.79 -26.52
CA SER A 709 -26.23 4.68 -27.31
C SER A 709 -26.80 6.02 -27.83
N SER A 710 -26.86 6.12 -29.17
CA SER A 710 -27.65 7.04 -30.04
C SER A 710 -26.77 7.29 -31.30
N THR A 711 -27.05 6.86 -32.53
CA THR A 711 -28.27 6.54 -33.29
C THR A 711 -27.89 5.65 -34.48
N ALA A 712 -28.85 4.82 -34.95
CA ALA A 712 -28.98 4.19 -36.27
C ALA A 712 -29.21 2.67 -36.23
N LEU A 713 -30.50 2.30 -36.17
CA LEU A 713 -31.13 1.25 -36.99
C LEU A 713 -30.26 0.94 -38.23
N THR A 714 -29.88 -0.28 -38.59
CA THR A 714 -30.72 -1.45 -38.87
C THR A 714 -29.76 -2.59 -39.26
N MET A 715 -29.75 -3.73 -38.57
CA MET A 715 -29.66 -5.08 -39.16
C MET A 715 -29.47 -6.16 -38.08
N THR A 716 -30.58 -6.81 -37.77
CA THR A 716 -30.72 -8.28 -37.79
C THR A 716 -30.00 -9.12 -36.72
N ARG A 717 -30.72 -9.35 -35.61
CA ARG A 717 -31.05 -10.68 -35.03
C ARG A 717 -30.16 -11.85 -35.47
N PHE A 718 -29.14 -12.23 -34.69
CA PHE A 718 -28.65 -13.63 -34.64
C PHE A 718 -27.77 -14.02 -33.42
N VAL A 719 -27.64 -13.20 -32.37
CA VAL A 719 -26.65 -13.47 -31.27
C VAL A 719 -27.28 -13.63 -29.87
N LEU A 720 -28.61 -13.68 -29.74
CA LEU A 720 -29.29 -13.75 -28.44
C LEU A 720 -29.68 -15.17 -27.97
N ILE A 721 -29.01 -16.24 -28.44
CA ILE A 721 -29.34 -17.64 -28.07
C ILE A 721 -28.20 -18.39 -27.35
N VAL A 722 -27.02 -17.79 -27.14
CA VAL A 722 -25.88 -18.51 -26.54
C VAL A 722 -25.65 -18.21 -25.04
N LEU A 723 -26.37 -17.26 -24.44
CA LEU A 723 -26.11 -16.82 -23.04
C LEU A 723 -27.05 -17.39 -21.96
N ILE A 724 -27.95 -18.34 -22.27
CA ILE A 724 -28.93 -18.87 -21.30
C ILE A 724 -28.79 -20.39 -21.00
N VAL A 725 -27.86 -21.13 -21.60
CA VAL A 725 -27.79 -22.61 -21.44
C VAL A 725 -26.66 -23.11 -20.50
N LEU A 726 -26.07 -22.27 -19.64
CA LEU A 726 -25.05 -22.71 -18.67
C LEU A 726 -25.42 -22.56 -17.18
N CYS A 727 -26.68 -22.25 -16.87
CA CYS A 727 -27.21 -22.37 -15.51
C CYS A 727 -28.23 -23.51 -15.44
N SER A 728 -27.77 -24.75 -15.31
CA SER A 728 -28.53 -25.90 -14.76
C SER A 728 -27.68 -27.17 -14.84
N PHE A 729 -27.03 -27.58 -13.75
CA PHE A 729 -26.84 -28.97 -13.31
C PHE A 729 -26.09 -28.96 -11.96
N GLN A 730 -26.84 -28.98 -10.86
CA GLN A 730 -26.34 -29.41 -9.55
C GLN A 730 -26.49 -30.93 -9.44
N SER A 731 -25.45 -31.64 -9.02
CA SER A 731 -25.54 -32.69 -7.99
C SER A 731 -24.17 -33.32 -7.64
N ASN A 732 -23.87 -33.33 -6.34
CA ASN A 732 -23.03 -34.24 -5.56
C ASN A 732 -21.64 -34.65 -6.08
N VAL A 733 -20.58 -34.01 -5.55
CA VAL A 733 -19.27 -34.66 -5.36
C VAL A 733 -18.67 -34.24 -4.01
N ARG A 734 -18.27 -35.25 -3.22
CA ARG A 734 -17.56 -35.14 -1.93
C ARG A 734 -16.25 -34.36 -2.08
N CYS A 735 -15.99 -33.47 -1.13
CA CYS A 735 -14.74 -32.74 -1.00
C CYS A 735 -13.57 -33.71 -0.77
N SER A 736 -12.63 -33.73 -1.71
CA SER A 736 -11.30 -34.31 -1.52
C SER A 736 -10.29 -33.18 -1.72
N SER A 737 -9.35 -33.08 -0.79
CA SER A 737 -8.26 -32.11 -0.75
C SER A 737 -7.47 -32.08 -2.06
N VAL A 738 -7.39 -30.94 -2.73
CA VAL A 738 -6.50 -30.76 -3.89
C VAL A 738 -5.37 -29.82 -3.49
N GLY A 739 -4.18 -30.39 -3.30
CA GLY A 739 -2.94 -29.65 -3.18
C GLY A 739 -2.54 -29.00 -4.51
N SER A 740 -1.72 -27.96 -4.41
CA SER A 740 -1.03 -27.32 -5.54
C SER A 740 -0.22 -28.37 -6.33
N SER A 741 -0.69 -28.76 -7.51
CA SER A 741 0.09 -29.53 -8.49
C SER A 741 0.31 -28.68 -9.74
N THR A 742 1.57 -28.40 -10.07
CA THR A 742 1.97 -27.87 -11.38
C THR A 742 1.35 -28.73 -12.49
N LYS A 743 0.58 -28.12 -13.38
CA LYS A 743 -0.23 -28.83 -14.39
C LYS A 743 0.69 -29.35 -15.50
N GLN A 744 1.01 -30.65 -15.48
CA GLN A 744 1.83 -31.33 -16.49
C GLN A 744 1.15 -31.30 -17.87
N LEU A 745 1.88 -30.92 -18.95
CA LEU A 745 1.34 -30.92 -20.32
C LEU A 745 1.12 -32.34 -20.83
N ARG A 746 -0.04 -32.57 -21.47
CA ARG A 746 -0.46 -33.92 -21.87
C ARG A 746 -1.36 -33.91 -23.10
N PHE A 747 -1.29 -34.98 -23.90
CA PHE A 747 -2.23 -35.23 -25.00
C PHE A 747 -3.67 -35.43 -24.51
N ASN A 748 -4.63 -34.92 -25.29
CA ASN A 748 -6.04 -35.00 -24.96
C ASN A 748 -6.57 -36.45 -25.00
N ARG A 749 -7.20 -36.89 -23.90
CA ARG A 749 -7.70 -38.28 -23.76
C ARG A 749 -8.72 -38.69 -24.82
N LYS A 750 -9.55 -37.76 -25.31
CA LYS A 750 -10.62 -38.05 -26.26
C LYS A 750 -10.13 -38.11 -27.71
N LYS A 751 -9.15 -37.25 -28.06
CA LYS A 751 -8.71 -37.06 -29.44
C LYS A 751 -7.34 -37.64 -29.76
N GLY A 752 -6.50 -37.89 -28.76
CA GLY A 752 -5.09 -38.25 -28.97
C GLY A 752 -4.35 -37.14 -29.71
N GLU A 753 -4.76 -35.89 -29.55
CA GLU A 753 -4.17 -34.73 -30.20
C GLU A 753 -3.62 -33.77 -29.15
N PHE A 754 -2.56 -33.05 -29.51
CA PHE A 754 -2.03 -31.90 -28.81
C PHE A 754 -1.88 -30.75 -29.79
N LYS A 755 -2.59 -29.65 -29.54
CA LYS A 755 -2.65 -28.49 -30.42
C LYS A 755 -1.89 -27.32 -29.84
N ILE A 756 -0.98 -26.74 -30.63
CA ILE A 756 -0.19 -25.56 -30.29
C ILE A 756 -0.63 -24.41 -31.20
N LEU A 757 -0.97 -23.28 -30.59
CA LEU A 757 -1.19 -22.01 -31.29
C LEU A 757 0.08 -21.17 -31.20
N GLN A 758 0.74 -20.93 -32.34
CA GLN A 758 1.91 -20.05 -32.41
C GLN A 758 1.47 -18.62 -32.74
N VAL A 759 1.94 -17.68 -31.90
CA VAL A 759 1.73 -16.23 -32.03
C VAL A 759 3.12 -15.60 -32.20
N ALA A 760 3.34 -14.85 -33.28
CA ALA A 760 4.65 -14.29 -33.60
C ALA A 760 4.53 -12.82 -33.98
N ASP A 761 5.54 -12.01 -33.66
CA ASP A 761 5.64 -10.63 -34.10
C ASP A 761 4.39 -9.82 -33.71
N MET A 762 4.08 -9.82 -32.41
CA MET A 762 2.94 -9.06 -31.89
C MET A 762 3.21 -7.57 -31.91
N HIS A 763 4.45 -7.16 -31.60
CA HIS A 763 4.86 -5.77 -31.51
C HIS A 763 3.87 -4.95 -30.65
N TYR A 764 3.37 -5.55 -29.56
CA TYR A 764 2.33 -4.91 -28.77
C TYR A 764 2.94 -3.74 -27.97
N ALA A 765 2.31 -2.57 -27.96
CA ALA A 765 2.75 -1.43 -27.19
C ALA A 765 1.69 -1.07 -26.13
N ASP A 766 1.00 0.06 -26.24
CA ASP A 766 0.15 0.63 -25.21
C ASP A 766 -1.35 0.36 -25.45
N GLY A 767 -1.67 -0.71 -26.16
CA GLY A 767 -3.06 -1.17 -26.34
C GLY A 767 -3.89 -0.16 -27.14
N ARG A 768 -4.96 0.35 -26.53
CA ARG A 768 -5.89 1.26 -27.23
C ARG A 768 -5.24 2.53 -27.77
N LYS A 769 -4.11 2.96 -27.20
CA LYS A 769 -3.44 4.21 -27.60
C LYS A 769 -2.50 4.03 -28.78
N THR A 770 -2.10 2.79 -29.05
CA THR A 770 -1.16 2.49 -30.12
C THR A 770 -1.92 2.22 -31.41
N PRO A 771 -1.73 3.06 -32.45
CA PRO A 771 -2.37 2.84 -33.75
C PRO A 771 -1.77 1.62 -34.44
N CYS A 772 -2.59 0.96 -35.27
CA CYS A 772 -2.06 -0.09 -36.14
C CYS A 772 -1.06 0.45 -37.15
N GLU A 773 -0.14 -0.40 -37.58
CA GLU A 773 0.76 -0.16 -38.70
C GLU A 773 0.34 -0.99 -39.91
N ASP A 774 0.63 -0.46 -41.11
CA ASP A 774 0.43 -1.12 -42.39
C ASP A 774 -0.95 -1.79 -42.56
N VAL A 775 -2.00 -1.05 -42.18
CA VAL A 775 -3.40 -1.36 -42.48
C VAL A 775 -3.91 -0.51 -43.64
N LEU A 776 -5.09 -0.82 -44.18
CA LEU A 776 -5.68 0.01 -45.25
C LEU A 776 -6.03 1.41 -44.70
N PRO A 777 -5.97 2.48 -45.53
CA PRO A 777 -6.28 3.86 -45.11
C PRO A 777 -7.58 4.00 -44.29
N GLU A 778 -8.63 3.30 -44.69
CA GLU A 778 -9.93 3.29 -44.03
C GLU A 778 -9.92 2.62 -42.64
N GLN A 779 -8.91 1.81 -42.32
CA GLN A 779 -8.81 1.08 -41.05
C GLN A 779 -8.07 1.89 -39.97
N PHE A 780 -7.18 2.82 -40.35
CA PHE A 780 -6.35 3.56 -39.39
C PHE A 780 -7.14 4.30 -38.32
N ALA A 781 -8.29 4.88 -38.67
CA ALA A 781 -9.09 5.67 -37.74
C ALA A 781 -9.60 4.88 -36.51
N HIS A 782 -9.65 3.55 -36.60
CA HIS A 782 -10.25 2.69 -35.58
C HIS A 782 -9.39 1.47 -35.21
N CYS A 783 -8.24 1.28 -35.85
CA CYS A 783 -7.37 0.14 -35.62
C CYS A 783 -6.31 0.48 -34.58
N THR A 784 -6.19 -0.38 -33.55
CA THR A 784 -5.19 -0.26 -32.48
C THR A 784 -4.64 -1.64 -32.10
N ASP A 785 -3.70 -1.72 -31.16
CA ASP A 785 -3.25 -3.01 -30.60
C ASP A 785 -4.38 -3.89 -30.05
N LEU A 786 -5.53 -3.30 -29.71
CA LEU A 786 -6.71 -4.09 -29.31
C LEU A 786 -7.17 -5.03 -30.43
N ASN A 787 -6.91 -4.72 -31.69
CA ASN A 787 -7.15 -5.63 -32.82
C ASN A 787 -6.29 -6.90 -32.71
N THR A 788 -5.02 -6.78 -32.29
CA THR A 788 -4.16 -7.93 -31.96
C THR A 788 -4.78 -8.79 -30.87
N SER A 789 -5.27 -8.16 -29.79
CA SER A 789 -5.93 -8.85 -28.69
C SER A 789 -7.21 -9.57 -29.14
N ILE A 790 -8.04 -8.92 -29.95
CA ILE A 790 -9.28 -9.49 -30.50
C ILE A 790 -8.96 -10.69 -31.39
N PHE A 791 -7.93 -10.58 -32.24
CA PHE A 791 -7.50 -11.68 -33.10
C PHE A 791 -7.06 -12.89 -32.27
N LEU A 792 -6.29 -12.68 -31.21
CA LEU A 792 -5.86 -13.75 -30.30
C LEU A 792 -7.03 -14.44 -29.60
N ILE A 793 -8.00 -13.67 -29.10
CA ILE A 793 -9.22 -14.22 -28.50
C ILE A 793 -9.98 -15.09 -29.51
N ARG A 794 -10.16 -14.61 -30.73
CA ARG A 794 -10.85 -15.36 -31.80
C ARG A 794 -10.12 -16.65 -32.16
N MET A 795 -8.79 -16.60 -32.24
CA MET A 795 -7.95 -17.77 -32.48
C MET A 795 -8.06 -18.80 -31.35
N ILE A 796 -7.99 -18.38 -30.09
CA ILE A 796 -8.15 -19.26 -28.92
C ILE A 796 -9.52 -19.94 -28.95
N GLN A 797 -10.59 -19.18 -29.23
CA GLN A 797 -11.96 -19.71 -29.28
C GLN A 797 -12.16 -20.71 -30.43
N ALA A 798 -11.62 -20.40 -31.61
CA ALA A 798 -11.78 -21.22 -32.80
C ALA A 798 -10.94 -22.51 -32.73
N GLU A 799 -9.68 -22.39 -32.32
CA GLU A 799 -8.75 -23.51 -32.36
C GLU A 799 -8.73 -24.33 -31.07
N LYS A 800 -9.05 -23.73 -29.92
CA LYS A 800 -9.00 -24.36 -28.59
C LYS A 800 -7.67 -25.09 -28.36
N PRO A 801 -6.54 -24.34 -28.39
CA PRO A 801 -5.22 -24.95 -28.25
C PRO A 801 -5.02 -25.56 -26.85
N ASP A 802 -4.14 -26.55 -26.77
CA ASP A 802 -3.65 -27.11 -25.51
C ASP A 802 -2.45 -26.31 -24.95
N LEU A 803 -1.74 -25.57 -25.83
CA LEU A 803 -0.63 -24.67 -25.50
C LEU A 803 -0.62 -23.47 -26.46
N ILE A 804 -0.35 -22.27 -25.94
CA ILE A 804 -0.06 -21.08 -26.77
C ILE A 804 1.44 -20.81 -26.70
N VAL A 805 2.10 -20.60 -27.83
CA VAL A 805 3.53 -20.30 -27.91
C VAL A 805 3.75 -18.96 -28.57
N PHE A 806 4.35 -18.02 -27.84
CA PHE A 806 4.74 -16.72 -28.35
C PHE A 806 6.21 -16.73 -28.79
N THR A 807 6.47 -16.42 -30.06
CA THR A 807 7.81 -16.55 -30.66
C THR A 807 8.52 -15.21 -30.85
N GLY A 808 8.61 -14.42 -29.78
CA GLY A 808 9.38 -13.18 -29.70
C GLY A 808 8.70 -11.97 -30.35
N ASP A 809 9.29 -10.80 -30.08
CA ASP A 809 8.71 -9.48 -30.34
C ASP A 809 7.27 -9.42 -29.83
N ASN A 810 7.14 -9.81 -28.56
CA ASN A 810 5.89 -9.82 -27.82
C ASN A 810 5.42 -8.38 -27.61
N ILE A 811 6.37 -7.49 -27.28
CA ILE A 811 6.18 -6.05 -27.22
C ILE A 811 7.11 -5.31 -28.18
N PHE A 812 6.72 -4.10 -28.60
CA PHE A 812 7.57 -3.25 -29.42
C PHE A 812 8.20 -2.16 -28.57
N GLY A 813 9.45 -2.36 -28.14
CA GLY A 813 10.00 -1.57 -27.05
C GLY A 813 10.18 -0.06 -27.32
N HIS A 814 10.21 0.39 -28.59
CA HIS A 814 10.24 1.82 -28.90
C HIS A 814 8.92 2.53 -28.56
N ASP A 815 7.78 1.85 -28.80
CA ASP A 815 6.45 2.44 -28.63
C ASP A 815 5.74 1.94 -27.37
N ALA A 816 6.21 0.85 -26.77
CA ALA A 816 5.81 0.39 -25.45
C ALA A 816 6.38 1.34 -24.38
N THR A 817 5.54 2.22 -23.83
CA THR A 817 6.02 3.21 -22.83
C THR A 817 6.30 2.59 -21.47
N ASP A 818 5.73 1.41 -21.21
CA ASP A 818 5.99 0.58 -20.04
C ASP A 818 5.95 -0.91 -20.43
N ALA A 819 7.12 -1.54 -20.47
CA ALA A 819 7.28 -2.94 -20.86
C ALA A 819 6.39 -3.89 -20.04
N ALA A 820 6.21 -3.65 -18.74
CA ALA A 820 5.39 -4.51 -17.90
C ALA A 820 3.90 -4.37 -18.23
N ALA A 821 3.42 -3.14 -18.41
CA ALA A 821 2.04 -2.86 -18.81
C ALA A 821 1.74 -3.43 -20.21
N SER A 822 2.65 -3.22 -21.16
CA SER A 822 2.52 -3.75 -22.53
C SER A 822 2.50 -5.28 -22.54
N MET A 823 3.38 -5.95 -21.78
CA MET A 823 3.34 -7.42 -21.63
C MET A 823 2.05 -7.91 -20.99
N ASN A 824 1.56 -7.24 -19.94
CA ASN A 824 0.27 -7.57 -19.33
C ASN A 824 -0.86 -7.53 -20.35
N ALA A 825 -0.90 -6.50 -21.19
CA ALA A 825 -1.93 -6.36 -22.22
C ALA A 825 -1.75 -7.39 -23.35
N ALA A 826 -0.52 -7.60 -23.82
CA ALA A 826 -0.18 -8.55 -24.87
C ALA A 826 -0.60 -9.99 -24.50
N PHE A 827 -0.29 -10.43 -23.28
CA PHE A 827 -0.57 -11.79 -22.81
C PHE A 827 -1.95 -11.96 -22.15
N ALA A 828 -2.71 -10.87 -21.94
CA ALA A 828 -4.01 -10.93 -21.29
C ALA A 828 -4.98 -11.95 -21.90
N PRO A 829 -5.12 -12.09 -23.24
CA PRO A 829 -5.99 -13.11 -23.83
C PRO A 829 -5.59 -14.55 -23.47
N ALA A 830 -4.29 -14.85 -23.42
CA ALA A 830 -3.79 -16.17 -23.05
C ALA A 830 -4.06 -16.45 -21.56
N ILE A 831 -3.75 -15.47 -20.69
CA ILE A 831 -4.00 -15.57 -19.24
C ILE A 831 -5.49 -15.78 -18.95
N ALA A 832 -6.36 -14.97 -19.57
CA ALA A 832 -7.80 -15.05 -19.37
C ALA A 832 -8.41 -16.38 -19.84
N SER A 833 -7.77 -17.05 -20.81
CA SER A 833 -8.23 -18.35 -21.30
C SER A 833 -7.95 -19.52 -20.35
N GLY A 834 -7.03 -19.35 -19.39
CA GLY A 834 -6.55 -20.43 -18.52
C GLY A 834 -5.77 -21.54 -19.24
N ILE A 835 -5.44 -21.35 -20.53
CA ILE A 835 -4.63 -22.26 -21.33
C ILE A 835 -3.15 -22.02 -20.95
N PRO A 836 -2.36 -23.08 -20.71
CA PRO A 836 -0.91 -22.93 -20.53
C PRO A 836 -0.28 -22.22 -21.73
N TRP A 837 0.70 -21.36 -21.48
CA TRP A 837 1.39 -20.64 -22.55
C TRP A 837 2.88 -20.47 -22.27
N ALA A 838 3.69 -20.38 -23.32
CA ALA A 838 5.14 -20.21 -23.21
C ALA A 838 5.61 -19.13 -24.19
N ALA A 839 6.70 -18.44 -23.87
CA ALA A 839 7.25 -17.38 -24.71
C ALA A 839 8.78 -17.44 -24.82
N VAL A 840 9.29 -17.06 -25.99
CA VAL A 840 10.69 -16.64 -26.18
C VAL A 840 10.75 -15.14 -26.43
N LEU A 841 11.93 -14.56 -26.26
CA LEU A 841 12.18 -13.13 -26.48
C LEU A 841 12.63 -12.86 -27.92
N GLY A 842 12.15 -11.75 -28.49
CA GLY A 842 12.66 -11.17 -29.73
C GLY A 842 13.58 -9.99 -29.50
N ASN A 843 14.10 -9.38 -30.57
CA ASN A 843 15.06 -8.28 -30.49
C ASN A 843 14.41 -6.95 -30.08
N HIS A 844 13.08 -6.82 -30.14
CA HIS A 844 12.37 -5.61 -29.71
C HIS A 844 11.90 -5.62 -28.25
N ASP A 845 11.88 -6.79 -27.61
CA ASP A 845 11.26 -6.96 -26.29
C ASP A 845 11.95 -6.17 -25.17
N GLN A 846 13.26 -5.94 -25.25
CA GLN A 846 14.06 -5.23 -24.23
C GLN A 846 14.27 -3.73 -24.51
N GLN A 847 13.63 -3.18 -25.54
CA GLN A 847 13.89 -1.80 -25.98
C GLN A 847 13.09 -0.74 -25.20
N SER A 848 12.24 -1.17 -24.26
CA SER A 848 11.42 -0.32 -23.39
C SER A 848 12.05 -0.18 -21.98
N THR A 849 11.25 -0.13 -20.91
CA THR A 849 11.64 0.14 -19.52
C THR A 849 12.34 -1.02 -18.82
N LEU A 850 12.31 -2.23 -19.38
CA LEU A 850 12.94 -3.44 -18.82
C LEU A 850 14.07 -3.95 -19.71
N ARG A 851 15.18 -4.34 -19.06
CA ARG A 851 16.27 -5.09 -19.73
C ARG A 851 15.79 -6.50 -20.10
N ARG A 852 16.45 -7.16 -21.06
CA ARG A 852 16.09 -8.51 -21.55
C ARG A 852 15.87 -9.54 -20.44
N GLU A 853 16.73 -9.56 -19.44
CA GLU A 853 16.56 -10.42 -18.24
C GLU A 853 15.28 -10.07 -17.46
N GLY A 854 15.03 -8.77 -17.26
CA GLY A 854 13.84 -8.28 -16.57
C GLY A 854 12.55 -8.64 -17.31
N VAL A 855 12.56 -8.57 -18.64
CA VAL A 855 11.44 -9.02 -19.49
C VAL A 855 11.18 -10.50 -19.27
N MET A 856 12.20 -11.36 -19.34
CA MET A 856 12.01 -12.79 -19.14
C MET A 856 11.52 -13.11 -17.71
N LYS A 857 12.12 -12.50 -16.69
CA LYS A 857 11.69 -12.67 -15.30
C LYS A 857 10.23 -12.27 -15.10
N TYR A 858 9.80 -11.19 -15.77
CA TYR A 858 8.41 -10.76 -15.75
C TYR A 858 7.49 -11.82 -16.36
N ILE A 859 7.80 -12.30 -17.56
CA ILE A 859 7.05 -13.35 -18.27
C ILE A 859 6.92 -14.63 -17.44
N VAL A 860 7.98 -15.04 -16.75
CA VAL A 860 7.99 -16.24 -15.88
C VAL A 860 7.11 -16.06 -14.63
N GLY A 861 6.91 -14.83 -14.17
CA GLY A 861 6.01 -14.52 -13.04
C GLY A 861 4.52 -14.46 -13.40
N MET A 862 4.15 -14.53 -14.68
CA MET A 862 2.77 -14.35 -15.13
C MET A 862 1.93 -15.62 -14.95
N LYS A 863 0.62 -15.45 -14.72
CA LYS A 863 -0.30 -16.59 -14.51
C LYS A 863 -0.35 -17.53 -15.71
N HIS A 864 -0.39 -18.83 -15.44
CA HIS A 864 -0.47 -19.91 -16.44
C HIS A 864 0.71 -19.98 -17.44
N THR A 865 1.76 -19.18 -17.23
CA THR A 865 2.99 -19.30 -18.01
C THR A 865 3.67 -20.63 -17.68
N MET A 866 4.20 -21.27 -18.71
CA MET A 866 5.10 -22.41 -18.65
C MET A 866 6.52 -21.96 -19.03
N SER A 867 6.73 -20.67 -19.29
CA SER A 867 8.04 -20.11 -19.59
C SER A 867 8.96 -20.27 -18.38
N GLN A 868 10.23 -20.55 -18.62
CA GLN A 868 11.21 -20.72 -17.57
C GLN A 868 12.45 -19.86 -17.86
N LEU A 869 13.17 -19.50 -16.80
CA LEU A 869 14.53 -18.99 -16.95
C LEU A 869 15.46 -20.13 -17.41
N ASN A 870 16.71 -19.79 -17.70
CA ASN A 870 17.73 -20.80 -17.98
C ASN A 870 17.78 -21.87 -16.87
N PRO A 871 17.97 -23.16 -17.21
CA PRO A 871 17.98 -24.22 -16.22
C PRO A 871 19.17 -24.14 -15.28
N GLU A 872 18.92 -24.53 -14.04
CA GLU A 872 19.94 -24.68 -13.01
C GLU A 872 20.91 -25.83 -13.36
N GLY A 873 22.20 -25.69 -13.00
CA GLY A 873 23.23 -26.72 -13.21
C GLY A 873 24.10 -26.57 -14.46
N PHE A 874 24.00 -25.45 -15.18
CA PHE A 874 24.93 -25.06 -16.24
C PHE A 874 25.67 -23.80 -15.82
N ASP A 875 27.00 -23.80 -15.90
CA ASP A 875 27.85 -22.72 -15.35
C ASP A 875 27.57 -21.34 -15.99
N VAL A 876 27.26 -21.29 -17.30
CA VAL A 876 26.74 -20.11 -18.02
C VAL A 876 25.99 -20.55 -19.30
N ILE A 877 24.74 -20.11 -19.50
CA ILE A 877 24.00 -20.22 -20.77
C ILE A 877 23.69 -18.79 -21.27
N ASP A 878 24.01 -18.50 -22.53
CA ASP A 878 23.71 -17.19 -23.14
C ASP A 878 22.20 -16.94 -23.25
N GLY A 879 21.77 -15.70 -23.02
CA GLY A 879 20.36 -15.32 -22.96
C GLY A 879 19.71 -15.62 -21.60
N PHE A 880 18.40 -15.42 -21.47
CA PHE A 880 17.71 -15.53 -20.17
C PHE A 880 16.51 -16.49 -20.15
N GLY A 881 16.09 -17.01 -21.31
CA GLY A 881 14.91 -17.86 -21.46
C GLY A 881 15.15 -19.09 -22.33
N ASN A 882 16.13 -19.92 -21.97
CA ASN A 882 16.39 -21.20 -22.63
C ASN A 882 15.82 -22.35 -21.79
N TYR A 883 14.83 -23.08 -22.28
CA TYR A 883 14.16 -24.13 -21.50
C TYR A 883 13.47 -25.18 -22.36
N ASN A 884 13.12 -26.33 -21.77
CA ASN A 884 12.37 -27.38 -22.45
C ASN A 884 11.05 -27.69 -21.72
N LEU A 885 10.00 -27.96 -22.49
CA LEU A 885 8.72 -28.45 -21.98
C LEU A 885 8.46 -29.86 -22.51
N GLU A 886 8.08 -30.76 -21.60
CA GLU A 886 7.77 -32.16 -21.88
C GLU A 886 6.26 -32.35 -22.01
N VAL A 887 5.81 -32.97 -23.11
CA VAL A 887 4.39 -33.28 -23.33
C VAL A 887 4.18 -34.78 -23.23
N HIS A 888 3.39 -35.18 -22.24
CA HIS A 888 3.23 -36.56 -21.84
C HIS A 888 2.07 -37.28 -22.56
N GLY A 889 2.15 -38.61 -22.67
CA GLY A 889 1.11 -39.42 -23.26
C GLY A 889 -0.24 -39.36 -22.55
N VAL A 890 -1.31 -39.81 -23.21
CA VAL A 890 -2.67 -39.78 -22.65
C VAL A 890 -2.73 -40.49 -21.31
N GLU A 891 -3.50 -39.95 -20.36
CA GLU A 891 -3.69 -40.53 -19.03
C GLU A 891 -4.27 -41.95 -19.12
N GLY A 892 -3.65 -42.90 -18.41
CA GLY A 892 -4.01 -44.32 -18.46
C GLY A 892 -3.40 -45.09 -19.65
N SER A 893 -2.66 -44.45 -20.54
CA SER A 893 -1.86 -45.13 -21.57
C SER A 893 -0.52 -45.63 -21.03
N SER A 894 0.13 -46.55 -21.75
CA SER A 894 1.50 -47.00 -21.45
C SER A 894 2.56 -45.88 -21.57
N PHE A 895 2.18 -44.72 -22.11
CA PHE A 895 3.00 -43.54 -22.27
C PHE A 895 2.65 -42.40 -21.30
N MET A 896 1.74 -42.61 -20.35
CA MET A 896 1.27 -41.52 -19.47
C MET A 896 2.40 -40.84 -18.68
N ASN A 897 3.44 -41.58 -18.29
CA ASN A 897 4.57 -41.01 -17.54
C ASN A 897 5.82 -40.81 -18.40
N LYS A 898 5.68 -40.83 -19.74
CA LYS A 898 6.77 -40.58 -20.68
C LYS A 898 6.52 -39.29 -21.43
N SER A 899 7.55 -38.46 -21.58
CA SER A 899 7.53 -37.38 -22.57
C SER A 899 7.55 -38.01 -23.95
N ILE A 900 6.48 -37.80 -24.72
CA ILE A 900 6.35 -38.33 -26.09
C ILE A 900 6.37 -37.23 -27.15
N LEU A 901 6.49 -35.97 -26.73
CA LEU A 901 6.77 -34.80 -27.57
C LEU A 901 7.56 -33.79 -26.73
N ASN A 902 8.70 -33.31 -27.24
CA ASN A 902 9.55 -32.34 -26.54
C ASN A 902 9.50 -30.98 -27.24
N LEU A 903 9.35 -29.90 -26.48
CA LEU A 903 9.34 -28.53 -26.97
C LEU A 903 10.57 -27.80 -26.45
N TYR A 904 11.42 -27.29 -27.34
CA TYR A 904 12.64 -26.58 -27.00
C TYR A 904 12.47 -25.09 -27.27
N PHE A 905 12.75 -24.24 -26.29
CA PHE A 905 12.66 -22.78 -26.37
C PHE A 905 14.05 -22.20 -26.18
N LEU A 906 14.49 -21.36 -27.13
CA LEU A 906 15.82 -20.75 -27.11
C LEU A 906 15.73 -19.23 -27.24
N ASP A 907 16.53 -18.54 -26.44
CA ASP A 907 16.75 -17.11 -26.56
C ASP A 907 17.75 -16.83 -27.70
N SER A 908 17.27 -16.59 -28.92
CA SER A 908 18.18 -16.38 -30.07
C SER A 908 18.94 -15.05 -30.05
N GLY A 909 18.75 -14.23 -29.01
CA GLY A 909 19.46 -12.97 -28.79
C GLY A 909 18.74 -11.74 -29.33
N ASP A 910 19.46 -10.62 -29.28
CA ASP A 910 19.09 -9.31 -29.83
C ASP A 910 19.96 -9.03 -31.07
N TYR A 911 20.49 -7.82 -31.26
CA TYR A 911 21.59 -7.52 -32.15
C TYR A 911 22.93 -8.07 -31.66
N SER A 912 23.86 -8.25 -32.59
CA SER A 912 25.22 -8.70 -32.30
C SER A 912 25.93 -7.71 -31.38
N THR A 913 26.39 -8.21 -30.22
CA THR A 913 27.23 -7.46 -29.28
C THR A 913 28.72 -7.49 -29.65
N VAL A 914 29.10 -8.23 -30.69
CA VAL A 914 30.49 -8.34 -31.16
C VAL A 914 30.75 -7.19 -32.14
N PRO A 915 31.65 -6.22 -31.83
CA PRO A 915 31.78 -5.00 -32.63
C PRO A 915 32.13 -5.21 -34.12
N SER A 916 32.84 -6.29 -34.45
CA SER A 916 33.22 -6.65 -35.82
C SER A 916 32.11 -7.33 -36.61
N ILE A 917 31.02 -7.74 -35.96
CA ILE A 917 29.92 -8.48 -36.55
C ILE A 917 28.67 -7.62 -36.44
N ARG A 918 28.25 -7.04 -37.56
CA ARG A 918 27.04 -6.22 -37.63
C ARG A 918 25.79 -7.09 -37.84
N GLY A 919 24.63 -6.56 -37.44
CA GLY A 919 23.32 -7.20 -37.62
C GLY A 919 22.87 -7.98 -36.39
N TYR A 920 22.06 -9.01 -36.61
CA TYR A 920 21.43 -9.80 -35.56
C TYR A 920 22.39 -10.73 -34.81
N GLY A 921 22.06 -10.98 -33.55
CA GLY A 921 22.67 -12.00 -32.69
C GLY A 921 22.34 -13.41 -33.17
N TRP A 922 22.92 -14.42 -32.51
CA TRP A 922 22.77 -15.82 -32.89
C TRP A 922 22.82 -16.72 -31.66
N ILE A 923 22.22 -17.91 -31.80
CA ILE A 923 22.30 -18.98 -30.79
C ILE A 923 23.75 -19.40 -30.58
N LYS A 924 24.26 -19.16 -29.37
CA LYS A 924 25.67 -19.32 -28.97
C LYS A 924 26.00 -20.76 -28.62
N ALA A 925 27.30 -21.07 -28.57
CA ALA A 925 27.80 -22.42 -28.27
C ALA A 925 27.29 -22.96 -26.92
N SER A 926 27.13 -22.11 -25.90
CA SER A 926 26.58 -22.49 -24.58
C SER A 926 25.15 -23.04 -24.69
N GLN A 927 24.30 -22.37 -25.47
CA GLN A 927 22.92 -22.77 -25.73
C GLN A 927 22.85 -24.05 -26.57
N GLN A 928 23.76 -24.20 -27.55
CA GLN A 928 23.86 -25.45 -28.32
C GLN A 928 24.27 -26.62 -27.44
N PHE A 929 25.23 -26.42 -26.52
CA PHE A 929 25.65 -27.42 -25.57
C PHE A 929 24.50 -27.82 -24.64
N TRP A 930 23.78 -26.84 -24.08
CA TRP A 930 22.58 -27.09 -23.29
C TRP A 930 21.54 -27.92 -24.07
N PHE A 931 21.22 -27.52 -25.30
CA PHE A 931 20.28 -28.23 -26.16
C PHE A 931 20.73 -29.68 -26.39
N GLN A 932 22.01 -29.90 -26.73
CA GLN A 932 22.56 -31.24 -26.96
C GLN A 932 22.45 -32.13 -25.73
N GLN A 933 22.79 -31.63 -24.54
CA GLN A 933 22.67 -32.40 -23.29
C GLN A 933 21.21 -32.73 -22.99
N THR A 934 20.33 -31.75 -23.14
CA THR A 934 18.89 -31.90 -22.86
C THR A 934 18.25 -32.88 -23.84
N SER A 935 18.47 -32.71 -25.15
CA SER A 935 17.98 -33.63 -26.18
C SER A 935 18.51 -35.04 -25.97
N LYS A 936 19.82 -35.21 -25.72
CA LYS A 936 20.41 -36.53 -25.44
C LYS A 936 19.77 -37.20 -24.22
N LYS A 937 19.56 -36.45 -23.13
CA LYS A 937 18.89 -36.94 -21.92
C LYS A 937 17.47 -37.42 -22.22
N LEU A 938 16.71 -36.63 -22.97
CA LEU A 938 15.32 -36.95 -23.32
C LEU A 938 15.25 -38.16 -24.27
N GLN A 939 16.09 -38.19 -25.31
CA GLN A 939 16.17 -39.31 -26.26
C GLN A 939 16.62 -40.63 -25.63
N ASN A 940 17.46 -40.57 -24.60
CA ASN A 940 17.84 -41.75 -23.81
C ASN A 940 16.66 -42.31 -23.01
N SER A 941 15.70 -41.48 -22.61
CA SER A 941 14.49 -41.89 -21.89
C SER A 941 13.44 -42.46 -22.85
N PHE A 942 13.08 -41.70 -23.88
CA PHE A 942 12.18 -42.14 -24.94
C PHE A 942 12.44 -41.33 -26.21
N LYS A 943 12.52 -42.01 -27.37
CA LYS A 943 12.76 -41.36 -28.66
C LYS A 943 11.50 -40.65 -29.17
N ALA A 944 11.22 -39.49 -28.59
CA ALA A 944 10.11 -38.62 -28.98
C ALA A 944 10.54 -37.62 -30.07
N PRO A 945 9.66 -37.24 -31.01
CA PRO A 945 9.91 -36.09 -31.87
C PRO A 945 9.94 -34.79 -31.05
N GLY A 946 10.74 -33.83 -31.52
CA GLY A 946 10.91 -32.52 -30.91
C GLY A 946 10.49 -31.37 -31.82
N LEU A 947 10.09 -30.25 -31.23
CA LEU A 947 9.83 -28.97 -31.91
C LEU A 947 10.68 -27.88 -31.25
N ALA A 948 11.28 -26.99 -32.03
CA ALA A 948 12.08 -25.87 -31.52
C ALA A 948 11.44 -24.52 -31.83
N TYR A 949 11.52 -23.59 -30.89
CA TYR A 949 10.97 -22.24 -30.96
C TYR A 949 12.03 -21.21 -30.57
N PHE A 950 12.25 -20.22 -31.42
CA PHE A 950 13.10 -19.05 -31.17
C PHE A 950 12.71 -17.91 -32.11
N HIS A 951 13.22 -16.69 -31.89
CA HIS A 951 12.73 -15.52 -32.63
C HIS A 951 13.53 -15.21 -33.90
N ILE A 952 14.82 -14.90 -33.77
CA ILE A 952 15.70 -14.63 -34.93
C ILE A 952 15.95 -15.92 -35.74
N PRO A 953 15.72 -15.92 -37.06
CA PRO A 953 15.81 -17.10 -37.91
C PRO A 953 17.27 -17.55 -38.14
N LEU A 954 17.45 -18.85 -38.40
CA LEU A 954 18.76 -19.40 -38.77
C LEU A 954 19.12 -19.02 -40.22
N PRO A 955 20.43 -18.85 -40.55
CA PRO A 955 20.87 -18.56 -41.92
C PRO A 955 20.39 -19.58 -42.96
N GLU A 956 20.13 -20.82 -42.54
CA GLU A 956 19.60 -21.90 -43.37
C GLU A 956 18.23 -21.61 -43.99
N TYR A 957 17.41 -20.75 -43.40
CA TYR A 957 16.14 -20.33 -44.01
C TYR A 957 16.36 -19.68 -45.40
N ALA A 958 17.51 -19.08 -45.65
CA ALA A 958 17.85 -18.49 -46.94
C ALA A 958 18.06 -19.52 -48.06
N LYS A 959 18.33 -20.79 -47.70
CA LYS A 959 18.53 -21.89 -48.66
C LYS A 959 17.22 -22.44 -49.23
N LEU A 960 16.08 -22.08 -48.63
CA LEU A 960 14.76 -22.49 -49.11
C LEU A 960 14.33 -21.57 -50.26
N ASP A 961 14.04 -22.18 -51.40
CA ASP A 961 13.44 -21.55 -52.58
C ASP A 961 11.95 -21.88 -52.69
N SER A 962 11.24 -21.20 -53.59
CA SER A 962 9.79 -21.36 -53.78
C SER A 962 9.35 -22.75 -54.25
N SER A 963 10.28 -23.60 -54.71
CA SER A 963 9.98 -25.01 -55.03
C SER A 963 10.07 -25.93 -53.80
N SER A 964 10.62 -25.43 -52.69
CA SER A 964 10.98 -26.20 -51.49
C SER A 964 10.17 -25.85 -50.22
N PHE A 965 9.21 -24.93 -50.32
CA PHE A 965 8.34 -24.54 -49.21
C PHE A 965 6.85 -24.39 -49.59
N THR A 966 5.98 -24.49 -48.59
CA THR A 966 4.57 -24.10 -48.69
C THR A 966 4.35 -22.75 -48.02
N GLY A 967 3.60 -21.85 -48.64
CA GLY A 967 3.34 -20.48 -48.16
C GLY A 967 4.04 -19.43 -49.00
N VAL A 968 4.29 -18.23 -48.45
CA VAL A 968 4.83 -17.10 -49.21
C VAL A 968 6.08 -16.52 -48.54
N LYS A 969 7.08 -16.21 -49.36
CA LYS A 969 8.27 -15.43 -48.99
C LYS A 969 8.16 -14.07 -49.66
N GLN A 970 7.76 -13.04 -48.90
CA GLN A 970 7.49 -11.70 -49.45
C GLN A 970 8.59 -10.68 -49.18
N GLU A 971 9.46 -10.92 -48.21
CA GLU A 971 10.55 -10.00 -47.94
C GLU A 971 11.72 -10.23 -48.89
N ALA A 972 12.50 -9.19 -49.16
CA ALA A 972 13.62 -9.23 -50.11
C ALA A 972 14.75 -10.19 -49.70
N GLY A 973 14.70 -10.75 -48.48
CA GLY A 973 15.67 -11.68 -47.94
C GLY A 973 15.15 -12.44 -46.72
N ILE A 974 16.08 -13.00 -45.96
CA ILE A 974 15.88 -13.62 -44.63
C ILE A 974 16.69 -12.79 -43.65
N SER A 975 16.06 -12.18 -42.65
CA SER A 975 16.75 -11.34 -41.67
C SER A 975 17.40 -12.18 -40.57
N SER A 976 18.26 -13.13 -40.97
CA SER A 976 19.00 -13.98 -40.05
C SER A 976 20.28 -13.30 -39.55
N ALA A 977 20.86 -13.86 -38.49
CA ALA A 977 22.23 -13.56 -38.10
C ALA A 977 23.20 -13.70 -39.28
N SER A 978 24.20 -12.82 -39.38
CA SER A 978 25.30 -12.97 -40.35
C SER A 978 26.24 -14.14 -40.02
N VAL A 979 26.22 -14.59 -38.77
CA VAL A 979 27.01 -15.72 -38.27
C VAL A 979 26.19 -17.00 -38.33
N ASN A 980 26.69 -18.00 -39.06
CA ASN A 980 26.20 -19.36 -38.92
C ASN A 980 26.85 -20.01 -37.70
N SER A 981 26.08 -20.19 -36.63
CA SER A 981 26.57 -20.77 -35.38
C SER A 981 26.78 -22.29 -35.43
N GLY A 982 26.32 -22.95 -36.49
CA GLY A 982 26.25 -24.42 -36.58
C GLY A 982 25.05 -25.03 -35.88
N PHE A 983 24.13 -24.22 -35.32
CA PHE A 983 22.99 -24.77 -34.58
C PHE A 983 22.06 -25.64 -35.43
N PHE A 984 21.87 -25.32 -36.72
CA PHE A 984 21.12 -26.18 -37.63
C PHE A 984 21.74 -27.59 -37.73
N SER A 985 23.05 -27.68 -37.86
CA SER A 985 23.77 -28.95 -37.86
C SER A 985 23.63 -29.67 -36.51
N THR A 986 23.62 -28.93 -35.40
CA THR A 986 23.40 -29.47 -34.05
C THR A 986 22.01 -30.11 -33.91
N ILE A 987 20.94 -29.44 -34.36
CA ILE A 987 19.57 -30.01 -34.31
C ILE A 987 19.37 -31.13 -35.33
N ALA A 988 20.03 -31.07 -36.51
CA ALA A 988 20.02 -32.17 -37.47
C ALA A 988 20.74 -33.41 -36.91
N GLY A 989 21.85 -33.21 -36.21
CA GLY A 989 22.63 -34.26 -35.58
C GLY A 989 21.95 -34.91 -34.37
N SER A 990 21.06 -34.20 -33.66
CA SER A 990 20.29 -34.79 -32.55
C SER A 990 19.19 -35.75 -33.04
N GLY A 991 18.67 -35.51 -34.25
CA GLY A 991 17.74 -36.39 -34.95
C GLY A 991 16.30 -36.39 -34.42
N ASP A 992 16.04 -35.71 -33.30
CA ASP A 992 14.73 -35.64 -32.66
C ASP A 992 13.88 -34.46 -33.15
N VAL A 993 14.48 -33.29 -33.39
CA VAL A 993 13.76 -32.09 -33.84
C VAL A 993 13.23 -32.28 -35.27
N LYS A 994 11.93 -32.12 -35.46
CA LYS A 994 11.25 -32.29 -36.77
C LYS A 994 10.84 -30.96 -37.40
N ALA A 995 10.60 -29.94 -36.59
CA ALA A 995 10.33 -28.61 -37.08
C ALA A 995 10.85 -27.51 -36.14
N VAL A 996 11.20 -26.39 -36.75
CA VAL A 996 11.66 -25.16 -36.12
C VAL A 996 10.67 -24.05 -36.47
N PHE A 997 10.26 -23.28 -35.48
CA PHE A 997 9.28 -22.22 -35.61
C PHE A 997 9.88 -20.90 -35.17
N THR A 998 9.79 -19.90 -36.05
CA THR A 998 10.42 -18.59 -35.86
C THR A 998 9.46 -17.44 -36.13
N GLY A 999 9.71 -16.30 -35.46
CA GLY A 999 9.17 -14.97 -35.80
C GLY A 999 10.20 -14.17 -36.61
N HIS A 1000 10.12 -12.84 -36.54
CA HIS A 1000 11.09 -11.82 -37.00
C HIS A 1000 10.80 -11.18 -38.37
N ASP A 1001 10.60 -11.97 -39.42
CA ASP A 1001 10.25 -11.44 -40.75
C ASP A 1001 8.73 -11.45 -40.93
N HIS A 1002 8.09 -10.28 -40.80
CA HIS A 1002 6.64 -10.14 -40.64
C HIS A 1002 5.83 -10.52 -41.88
N LEU A 1003 6.43 -10.40 -43.07
CA LEU A 1003 5.78 -10.74 -44.34
C LEU A 1003 6.16 -12.14 -44.86
N ASN A 1004 7.20 -12.76 -44.29
CA ASN A 1004 7.53 -14.15 -44.58
C ASN A 1004 6.64 -15.08 -43.75
N ASP A 1005 5.94 -16.01 -44.40
CA ASP A 1005 5.00 -16.91 -43.72
C ASP A 1005 5.04 -18.35 -44.25
N PHE A 1006 6.16 -18.75 -44.83
CA PHE A 1006 6.36 -20.06 -45.43
C PHE A 1006 6.86 -21.12 -44.45
N CYS A 1007 6.79 -22.39 -44.84
CA CYS A 1007 7.51 -23.45 -44.16
C CYS A 1007 7.99 -24.54 -45.14
N GLY A 1008 9.29 -24.82 -45.12
CA GLY A 1008 9.96 -25.72 -46.06
C GLY A 1008 10.84 -26.76 -45.38
N ASN A 1009 11.12 -27.86 -46.07
CA ASN A 1009 11.94 -28.94 -45.54
C ASN A 1009 13.40 -28.78 -45.97
N LEU A 1010 14.30 -28.72 -44.99
CA LEU A 1010 15.73 -28.78 -45.22
C LEU A 1010 16.30 -29.97 -44.44
N THR A 1011 16.88 -30.93 -45.16
CA THR A 1011 17.53 -32.12 -44.59
C THR A 1011 16.70 -32.88 -43.55
N GLY A 1012 15.38 -32.96 -43.74
CA GLY A 1012 14.47 -33.67 -42.84
C GLY A 1012 13.93 -32.84 -41.67
N ILE A 1013 14.26 -31.55 -41.59
CA ILE A 1013 13.74 -30.60 -40.61
C ILE A 1013 12.94 -29.52 -41.33
N HIS A 1014 11.72 -29.28 -40.88
CA HIS A 1014 10.89 -28.21 -41.40
C HIS A 1014 11.24 -26.87 -40.74
N LEU A 1015 11.66 -25.90 -41.52
CA LEU A 1015 11.93 -24.52 -41.10
C LEU A 1015 10.69 -23.67 -41.41
N CYS A 1016 9.96 -23.27 -40.37
CA CYS A 1016 8.68 -22.56 -40.49
C CYS A 1016 8.75 -21.13 -39.96
N TYR A 1017 8.31 -20.16 -40.77
CA TYR A 1017 7.91 -18.81 -40.32
C TYR A 1017 6.44 -18.77 -39.96
N ALA A 1018 6.07 -18.02 -38.93
CA ALA A 1018 4.67 -17.84 -38.54
C ALA A 1018 3.94 -16.77 -39.38
N GLY A 1019 4.67 -15.73 -39.80
CA GLY A 1019 4.11 -14.49 -40.36
C GLY A 1019 3.53 -13.57 -39.28
N GLY A 1020 3.40 -12.29 -39.61
CA GLY A 1020 3.02 -11.25 -38.64
C GLY A 1020 1.61 -11.43 -38.07
N PHE A 1021 1.54 -11.52 -36.74
CA PHE A 1021 0.30 -11.60 -35.95
C PHE A 1021 -0.19 -10.22 -35.50
N GLY A 1022 0.74 -9.38 -35.05
CA GLY A 1022 0.47 -8.07 -34.46
C GLY A 1022 -0.09 -7.06 -35.45
N TYR A 1023 -1.03 -6.25 -35.00
CA TYR A 1023 -1.57 -5.14 -35.78
C TYR A 1023 -0.74 -3.86 -35.71
N HIS A 1024 0.09 -3.69 -34.67
CA HIS A 1024 1.12 -2.64 -34.59
C HIS A 1024 2.49 -3.11 -35.14
N ALA A 1025 2.63 -4.38 -35.50
CA ALA A 1025 3.81 -4.86 -36.22
C ALA A 1025 3.82 -4.28 -37.63
N TYR A 1026 5.00 -3.84 -38.10
CA TYR A 1026 5.19 -3.45 -39.49
C TYR A 1026 4.81 -4.60 -40.45
N GLY A 1027 4.47 -4.27 -41.69
CA GLY A 1027 3.85 -5.20 -42.60
C GLY A 1027 3.49 -4.61 -43.95
N LYS A 1028 2.32 -5.00 -44.47
CA LYS A 1028 1.85 -4.60 -45.80
C LYS A 1028 0.34 -4.41 -45.77
N ALA A 1029 -0.10 -3.19 -46.06
CA ALA A 1029 -1.52 -2.87 -46.17
C ALA A 1029 -2.24 -3.84 -47.12
N GLY A 1030 -3.36 -4.40 -46.65
CA GLY A 1030 -4.13 -5.42 -47.36
C GLY A 1030 -3.61 -6.86 -47.21
N TRP A 1031 -2.54 -7.11 -46.46
CA TRP A 1031 -2.02 -8.45 -46.15
C TRP A 1031 -2.52 -8.93 -44.77
N SER A 1032 -3.61 -9.71 -44.74
CA SER A 1032 -4.29 -10.15 -43.51
C SER A 1032 -3.33 -10.77 -42.48
N ARG A 1033 -3.35 -10.27 -41.22
CA ARG A 1033 -2.58 -10.84 -40.10
C ARG A 1033 -2.86 -12.35 -39.93
N ARG A 1034 -1.94 -13.12 -39.36
CA ARG A 1034 -2.10 -14.59 -39.28
C ARG A 1034 -1.50 -15.20 -38.04
N ALA A 1035 -1.97 -16.40 -37.70
CA ALA A 1035 -1.37 -17.28 -36.69
C ALA A 1035 -1.16 -18.67 -37.26
N ARG A 1036 -0.10 -19.35 -36.80
CA ARG A 1036 0.18 -20.73 -37.17
C ARG A 1036 -0.38 -21.68 -36.12
N VAL A 1037 -1.02 -22.75 -36.58
CA VAL A 1037 -1.52 -23.84 -35.73
C VAL A 1037 -0.69 -25.08 -36.03
N VAL A 1038 -0.27 -25.78 -34.98
CA VAL A 1038 0.43 -27.06 -35.07
C VAL A 1038 -0.39 -28.10 -34.32
N VAL A 1039 -0.70 -29.22 -34.97
CA VAL A 1039 -1.38 -30.35 -34.33
C VAL A 1039 -0.49 -31.57 -34.40
N VAL A 1040 -0.27 -32.15 -33.23
CA VAL A 1040 0.44 -33.40 -33.06
C VAL A 1040 -0.58 -34.47 -32.72
N SER A 1041 -0.61 -35.57 -33.47
CA SER A 1041 -1.58 -36.66 -33.31
C SER A 1041 -0.87 -37.96 -32.94
N LEU A 1042 -1.44 -38.69 -31.99
CA LEU A 1042 -0.97 -40.00 -31.56
C LEU A 1042 -1.49 -41.12 -32.47
N GLU A 1043 -0.76 -42.24 -32.49
CA GLU A 1043 -1.27 -43.48 -33.03
C GLU A 1043 -2.43 -44.01 -32.17
N LYS A 1044 -3.44 -44.59 -32.82
CA LYS A 1044 -4.55 -45.26 -32.14
C LYS A 1044 -4.48 -46.75 -32.43
N GLY A 1045 -4.23 -47.55 -31.39
CA GLY A 1045 -4.14 -49.00 -31.47
C GLY A 1045 -5.48 -49.66 -31.80
N SER A 1046 -5.43 -50.93 -32.24
CA SER A 1046 -6.61 -51.71 -32.63
C SER A 1046 -7.60 -51.97 -31.49
N ARG A 1047 -7.18 -51.83 -30.23
CA ARG A 1047 -8.03 -51.93 -29.04
C ARG A 1047 -8.49 -50.55 -28.50
N GLY A 1048 -8.19 -49.47 -29.23
CA GLY A 1048 -8.60 -48.10 -28.89
C GLY A 1048 -7.67 -47.34 -27.95
N ASP A 1049 -6.55 -47.95 -27.57
CA ASP A 1049 -5.44 -47.41 -26.77
C ASP A 1049 -4.57 -46.41 -27.57
N TRP A 1050 -4.03 -45.40 -26.88
CA TRP A 1050 -3.19 -44.36 -27.50
C TRP A 1050 -1.71 -44.71 -27.44
N GLY A 1051 -1.05 -44.69 -28.60
CA GLY A 1051 0.37 -44.96 -28.80
C GLY A 1051 1.25 -43.71 -28.78
N ALA A 1052 2.43 -43.81 -29.40
CA ALA A 1052 3.37 -42.70 -29.57
C ALA A 1052 2.87 -41.68 -30.62
N VAL A 1053 3.62 -40.60 -30.82
CA VAL A 1053 3.29 -39.58 -31.83
C VAL A 1053 3.36 -40.18 -33.22
N LYS A 1054 2.27 -40.04 -33.99
CA LYS A 1054 2.12 -40.57 -35.35
C LYS A 1054 2.35 -39.50 -36.41
N SER A 1055 1.89 -38.27 -36.19
CA SER A 1055 2.05 -37.21 -37.18
C SER A 1055 2.06 -35.81 -36.56
N ILE A 1056 2.78 -34.90 -37.21
CA ILE A 1056 2.80 -33.47 -36.93
C ILE A 1056 2.31 -32.74 -38.18
N LYS A 1057 1.25 -31.93 -38.03
CA LYS A 1057 0.65 -31.14 -39.09
C LYS A 1057 0.61 -29.67 -38.71
N THR A 1058 0.65 -28.79 -39.71
CA THR A 1058 0.50 -27.36 -39.49
C THR A 1058 -0.34 -26.71 -40.58
N TRP A 1059 -1.00 -25.61 -40.23
CA TRP A 1059 -1.65 -24.67 -41.15
C TRP A 1059 -1.59 -23.27 -40.53
N LYS A 1060 -2.01 -22.25 -41.28
CA LYS A 1060 -2.20 -20.90 -40.75
C LYS A 1060 -3.67 -20.50 -40.79
N ARG A 1061 -4.07 -19.57 -39.93
CA ARG A 1061 -5.37 -18.91 -39.92
C ARG A 1061 -5.17 -17.42 -40.19
N LEU A 1062 -5.89 -16.89 -41.18
CA LEU A 1062 -5.89 -15.48 -41.50
C LEU A 1062 -6.85 -14.71 -40.58
N ASP A 1063 -6.54 -13.47 -40.23
CA ASP A 1063 -7.48 -12.56 -39.58
C ASP A 1063 -8.46 -11.96 -40.60
N ASP A 1064 -9.25 -12.84 -41.19
CA ASP A 1064 -10.44 -12.48 -41.95
C ASP A 1064 -11.70 -12.89 -41.18
N LYS A 1065 -12.88 -12.59 -41.74
CA LYS A 1065 -14.16 -12.88 -41.09
C LYS A 1065 -14.34 -14.35 -40.70
N ASN A 1066 -13.72 -15.28 -41.43
CA ASN A 1066 -13.94 -16.72 -41.29
C ASN A 1066 -12.77 -17.45 -40.63
N LEU A 1067 -11.70 -16.74 -40.26
CA LEU A 1067 -10.43 -17.33 -39.90
C LEU A 1067 -9.99 -18.36 -40.95
N THR A 1068 -9.89 -17.95 -42.23
CA THR A 1068 -9.60 -18.90 -43.33
C THR A 1068 -8.32 -19.67 -43.04
N ALA A 1069 -8.41 -21.01 -43.12
CA ALA A 1069 -7.25 -21.88 -43.01
C ALA A 1069 -6.52 -21.96 -44.36
N ILE A 1070 -5.21 -21.75 -44.34
CA ILE A 1070 -4.35 -21.83 -45.52
C ILE A 1070 -3.09 -22.66 -45.23
N ASP A 1071 -2.42 -23.09 -46.29
CA ASP A 1071 -1.07 -23.70 -46.23
C ASP A 1071 -0.98 -24.90 -45.28
N GLY A 1072 -2.01 -25.76 -45.30
CA GLY A 1072 -2.04 -27.00 -44.56
C GLY A 1072 -1.01 -28.00 -45.10
N GLN A 1073 -0.11 -28.47 -44.23
CA GLN A 1073 0.89 -29.47 -44.60
C GLN A 1073 1.26 -30.40 -43.45
N VAL A 1074 1.81 -31.57 -43.81
CA VAL A 1074 2.38 -32.54 -42.87
C VAL A 1074 3.86 -32.24 -42.72
N LEU A 1075 4.32 -31.96 -41.50
CA LEU A 1075 5.73 -31.72 -41.19
C LEU A 1075 6.48 -33.02 -40.90
N TRP A 1076 5.77 -34.00 -40.33
CA TRP A 1076 6.36 -35.27 -39.98
C TRP A 1076 5.29 -36.35 -39.84
N MET A 1077 5.63 -37.57 -40.22
CA MET A 1077 4.80 -38.76 -40.01
C MET A 1077 5.72 -39.93 -39.63
N GLU A 1078 5.38 -40.66 -38.59
CA GLU A 1078 6.07 -41.89 -38.21
C GLU A 1078 5.88 -42.91 -39.35
N SER A 1079 7.00 -43.42 -39.86
CA SER A 1079 7.06 -44.30 -41.04
C SER A 1079 6.60 -45.72 -40.77
#